data_AF-A0A5D0NND7-F1
#
_entry.id   AF-A0A5D0NND7-F1
#
_cell.length_a   1.000
_cell.length_b   1.000
_cell.length_c   1.000
_cell.angle_alpha   90.00
_cell.angle_beta   90.00
_cell.angle_gamma   90.00
#
_symmetry.space_group_name_H-M   'P 1'
#
loop_
_entity.id
_entity.type
_entity.pdbx_description
1 polymer ?
#
loop_
_entity_poly.entity_id
_entity_poly.type
_entity_poly.pdbx_seq_one_letter_code
_entity_poly.pdbx_strand_id
1 'polypeptide(L)'
;MTGEAAELDRDFRFSRAFYLYAAFFPLIWAAGALLTGNLREPVLSTAVAFCVTADYLLLYRAYRRLTRYASALRLDGERRFTPYQALGGVLFGGLLAALWDEIPAAHGKEFWIALAIGALSLTSGPFYKARVHSVVWLHTVASRLLFDKGIFLFYAATSHSSPGLLRLAGWIALLELPSFLYMTRDSKSPSWLARTDDAHNYLQLDRDARRLLYEDVWLADSVRPKRGRKAPDLTFVHTLAHEAVSSVQQARQLVLDLDGLSASAARPGMKSLEWAEAAAALVDLAESEVDTGRAAVRRRLRLARAHCAHARSAIYLATGHRDEFRAAFAEARALWTAEGLHDLAAEESVTVLQNSGVDHTFQLLTVADGLDLVGPLVGSADLRSFARRQVLFTAAVLHEDEGDRARAERLRAAGLAVPRRARDRWRLARQYRSAGLRRRASELALLDRMVAINSGPLRAASRFAPVDAPGITVAGWPASRARDLTLRALRQWALGRKDKAEELLLQAAELLRASDQLHTAFDVLLELGRAQIRTHPAGAFRNLSAAAEIYETLRDRILDDELRMQSGGPIERLLVMLVGLLLTEAPRGTGPGWPAAPGAAAFDLVERARSRSLLELLGTTVPPAGAVPPDLLADEARARAEVAARRAPRPAGDGEEDALRALRDALRSLAAAQERIAAAAVPGEEYISLSRGTPLTFTEVRALLRPEATA
;
A
#
# COMPACT_ATOMS: atom_id res chain seq x y z
N MET A 1 -22.23 0.50 33.78
CA MET A 1 -22.76 1.42 32.75
C MET A 1 -23.26 2.66 33.44
N THR A 2 -22.65 3.81 33.18
CA THR A 2 -23.13 5.11 33.66
C THR A 2 -24.50 5.40 33.06
N GLY A 3 -25.34 6.16 33.79
CA GLY A 3 -26.72 6.47 33.38
C GLY A 3 -26.82 7.02 31.96
N GLU A 4 -25.84 7.84 31.55
CA GLU A 4 -25.77 8.45 30.21
C GLU A 4 -25.64 7.43 29.07
N ALA A 5 -24.84 6.37 29.22
CA ALA A 5 -24.65 5.37 28.16
C ALA A 5 -25.90 4.50 27.98
N ALA A 6 -26.61 4.23 29.08
CA ALA A 6 -27.90 3.52 29.04
C ALA A 6 -29.03 4.39 28.49
N GLU A 7 -28.97 5.70 28.73
CA GLU A 7 -29.92 6.69 28.22
C GLU A 7 -29.73 6.93 26.70
N LEU A 8 -28.47 7.05 26.23
CA LEU A 8 -28.14 7.12 24.81
C LEU A 8 -28.55 5.87 24.02
N ASP A 9 -28.34 4.68 24.57
CA ASP A 9 -28.75 3.42 23.94
C ASP A 9 -30.29 3.26 23.97
N ARG A 10 -30.96 3.71 25.03
CA ARG A 10 -32.43 3.74 25.11
C ARG A 10 -33.02 4.71 24.08
N ASP A 11 -32.45 5.90 23.91
CA ASP A 11 -32.87 6.90 22.94
C ASP A 11 -32.61 6.46 21.49
N PHE A 12 -31.49 5.76 21.25
CA PHE A 12 -31.17 5.22 19.93
C PHE A 12 -32.10 4.06 19.54
N ARG A 13 -32.41 3.16 20.49
CA ARG A 13 -33.37 2.08 20.29
C ARG A 13 -34.79 2.62 20.11
N PHE A 14 -35.19 3.65 20.86
CA PHE A 14 -36.50 4.31 20.71
C PHE A 14 -36.61 5.00 19.35
N SER A 15 -35.59 5.75 18.94
CA SER A 15 -35.55 6.43 17.63
C SER A 15 -35.60 5.42 16.48
N ARG A 16 -34.89 4.29 16.59
CA ARG A 16 -34.89 3.23 15.58
C ARG A 16 -36.22 2.46 15.53
N ALA A 17 -36.81 2.15 16.69
CA ALA A 17 -38.12 1.49 16.77
C ALA A 17 -39.24 2.40 16.24
N PHE A 18 -39.20 3.70 16.58
CA PHE A 18 -40.11 4.70 16.07
C PHE A 18 -39.96 4.91 14.56
N TYR A 19 -38.73 4.93 14.03
CA TYR A 19 -38.48 5.05 12.59
C TYR A 19 -38.99 3.82 11.81
N LEU A 20 -38.76 2.61 12.33
CA LEU A 20 -39.30 1.39 11.74
C LEU A 20 -40.82 1.33 11.82
N TYR A 21 -41.42 1.78 12.93
CA TYR A 21 -42.86 1.86 13.09
C TYR A 21 -43.48 2.90 12.13
N ALA A 22 -42.92 4.11 12.07
CA ALA A 22 -43.40 5.18 11.19
C ALA A 22 -43.20 4.87 9.70
N ALA A 23 -42.14 4.17 9.31
CA ALA A 23 -41.89 3.82 7.91
C ALA A 23 -42.70 2.60 7.43
N PHE A 24 -42.84 1.55 8.25
CA PHE A 24 -43.47 0.30 7.82
C PHE A 24 -44.97 0.21 8.15
N PHE A 25 -45.45 0.86 9.20
CA PHE A 25 -46.88 0.82 9.55
C PHE A 25 -47.78 1.41 8.45
N PRO A 26 -47.45 2.53 7.79
CA PRO A 26 -48.24 3.04 6.67
C PRO A 26 -48.18 2.13 5.44
N LEU A 27 -47.05 1.46 5.18
CA LEU A 27 -46.89 0.50 4.09
C LEU A 27 -47.71 -0.78 4.32
N ILE A 28 -47.71 -1.32 5.54
CA ILE A 28 -48.50 -2.50 5.93
C ILE A 28 -50.00 -2.17 5.94
N TRP A 29 -50.38 -0.98 6.43
CA TRP A 29 -51.76 -0.52 6.42
C TRP A 29 -52.26 -0.27 4.98
N ALA A 30 -51.44 0.35 4.12
CA ALA A 30 -51.76 0.56 2.71
C ALA A 30 -51.87 -0.77 1.95
N ALA A 31 -50.97 -1.73 2.20
CA ALA A 31 -51.04 -3.07 1.62
C ALA A 31 -52.29 -3.84 2.06
N GLY A 32 -52.65 -3.76 3.35
CA GLY A 32 -53.88 -4.36 3.89
C GLY A 32 -55.14 -3.74 3.29
N ALA A 33 -55.17 -2.42 3.17
CA ALA A 33 -56.31 -1.70 2.61
C ALA A 33 -56.48 -1.90 1.09
N LEU A 34 -55.38 -2.13 0.36
CA LEU A 34 -55.37 -2.56 -1.05
C LEU A 34 -55.92 -3.99 -1.22
N LEU A 35 -55.54 -4.89 -0.32
CA LEU A 35 -55.97 -6.30 -0.36
C LEU A 35 -57.46 -6.47 0.00
N THR A 36 -58.03 -5.59 0.81
CA THR A 36 -59.46 -5.65 1.21
C THR A 36 -60.40 -4.85 0.31
N GLY A 37 -59.90 -4.20 -0.74
CA GLY A 37 -60.73 -3.45 -1.71
C GLY A 37 -61.47 -2.22 -1.13
N ASN A 38 -61.09 -1.75 0.06
CA ASN A 38 -61.86 -0.77 0.85
C ASN A 38 -61.39 0.69 0.72
N LEU A 39 -60.49 1.00 -0.22
CA LEU A 39 -60.04 2.37 -0.42
C LEU A 39 -60.81 3.04 -1.56
N ARG A 40 -61.86 3.80 -1.21
CA ARG A 40 -62.44 4.80 -2.13
C ARG A 40 -61.83 6.18 -1.99
N GLU A 41 -61.29 6.56 -0.83
CA GLU A 41 -60.38 7.71 -0.66
C GLU A 41 -59.43 7.45 0.53
N PRO A 42 -58.09 7.51 0.35
CA PRO A 42 -57.19 7.33 1.47
C PRO A 42 -56.96 8.67 2.17
N VAL A 43 -57.17 8.73 3.50
CA VAL A 43 -56.59 9.78 4.36
C VAL A 43 -55.08 9.47 4.57
N LEU A 44 -54.37 9.23 3.45
CA LEU A 44 -52.93 8.98 3.38
C LEU A 44 -52.14 10.24 3.73
N SER A 45 -52.75 11.41 3.51
CA SER A 45 -52.20 12.73 3.79
C SER A 45 -51.82 12.91 5.26
N THR A 46 -52.59 12.35 6.20
CA THR A 46 -52.31 12.49 7.64
C THR A 46 -51.17 11.58 8.11
N ALA A 47 -51.08 10.36 7.56
CA ALA A 47 -49.98 9.43 7.85
C ALA A 47 -48.64 9.94 7.26
N VAL A 48 -48.69 10.52 6.06
CA VAL A 48 -47.53 11.12 5.39
C VAL A 48 -47.12 12.42 6.07
N ALA A 49 -48.07 13.27 6.47
CA ALA A 49 -47.78 14.47 7.25
C ALA A 49 -47.10 14.14 8.59
N PHE A 50 -47.49 13.05 9.26
CA PHE A 50 -46.84 12.59 10.49
C PHE A 50 -45.40 12.11 10.25
N CYS A 51 -45.16 11.37 9.16
CA CYS A 51 -43.82 10.90 8.79
C CYS A 51 -42.90 12.06 8.40
N VAL A 52 -43.39 13.01 7.59
CA VAL A 52 -42.64 14.20 7.16
C VAL A 52 -42.36 15.12 8.35
N THR A 53 -43.31 15.32 9.25
CA THR A 53 -43.13 16.20 10.43
C THR A 53 -42.17 15.59 11.46
N ALA A 54 -42.22 14.27 11.68
CA ALA A 54 -41.27 13.57 12.55
C ALA A 54 -39.85 13.59 11.99
N ASP A 55 -39.68 13.44 10.67
CA ASP A 55 -38.39 13.51 10.00
C ASP A 55 -37.82 14.95 10.03
N TYR A 56 -38.66 15.96 9.83
CA TYR A 56 -38.27 17.39 9.91
C TYR A 56 -37.81 17.81 11.32
N LEU A 57 -38.47 17.34 12.38
CA LEU A 57 -38.09 17.64 13.77
C LEU A 57 -36.75 17.00 14.17
N LEU A 58 -36.48 15.79 13.68
CA LEU A 58 -35.20 15.10 13.86
C LEU A 58 -34.08 15.79 13.05
N LEU A 59 -34.36 16.20 11.82
CA LEU A 59 -33.43 16.95 10.98
C LEU A 59 -33.09 18.33 11.54
N TYR A 60 -34.08 19.08 12.05
CA TYR A 60 -33.87 20.43 12.60
C TYR A 60 -32.95 20.42 13.83
N ARG A 61 -33.06 19.41 14.70
CA ARG A 61 -32.18 19.25 15.86
C ARG A 61 -30.74 18.88 15.47
N ALA A 62 -30.56 18.04 14.44
CA ALA A 62 -29.24 17.68 13.92
C ALA A 62 -28.58 18.85 13.14
N TYR A 63 -29.36 19.55 12.31
CA TYR A 63 -28.92 20.68 11.49
C TYR A 63 -28.50 21.90 12.32
N ARG A 64 -29.21 22.22 13.40
CA ARG A 64 -28.90 23.36 14.30
C ARG A 64 -27.60 23.17 15.09
N ARG A 65 -27.16 21.92 15.30
CA ARG A 65 -25.83 21.60 15.88
C ARG A 65 -24.71 21.76 14.85
N LEU A 66 -24.96 21.44 13.58
CA LEU A 66 -23.99 21.48 12.47
C LEU A 66 -23.76 22.87 11.87
N THR A 67 -24.81 23.69 11.77
CA THR A 67 -24.74 25.05 11.17
C THR A 67 -23.94 26.05 11.99
N ARG A 68 -23.78 25.84 13.30
CA ARG A 68 -22.91 26.68 14.14
C ARG A 68 -21.42 26.51 13.82
N TYR A 69 -21.03 25.45 13.12
CA TYR A 69 -19.65 25.15 12.75
C TYR A 69 -19.27 25.58 11.32
N ALA A 70 -20.24 25.77 10.41
CA ALA A 70 -19.98 25.87 8.97
C ALA A 70 -20.08 27.30 8.36
N SER A 71 -20.41 28.33 9.15
CA SER A 71 -20.63 29.68 8.63
C SER A 71 -19.35 30.45 8.24
N ALA A 72 -18.15 29.96 8.59
CA ALA A 72 -16.89 30.67 8.34
C ALA A 72 -16.27 30.46 6.95
N LEU A 73 -16.65 29.39 6.21
CA LEU A 73 -15.90 28.93 5.01
C LEU A 73 -16.53 29.29 3.66
N ARG A 74 -17.67 29.99 3.63
CA ARG A 74 -18.49 30.13 2.42
C ARG A 74 -18.04 31.23 1.44
N LEU A 75 -17.35 32.27 1.91
CA LEU A 75 -17.18 33.52 1.13
C LEU A 75 -16.03 33.52 0.12
N ASP A 76 -15.05 32.61 0.23
CA ASP A 76 -13.84 32.68 -0.60
C ASP A 76 -13.87 31.74 -1.83
N GLY A 77 -14.80 30.76 -1.83
CA GLY A 77 -14.97 29.80 -2.92
C GLY A 77 -15.72 30.34 -4.14
N GLU A 78 -16.58 31.35 -3.96
CA GLU A 78 -17.46 31.85 -5.02
C GLU A 78 -16.72 32.70 -6.08
N ARG A 79 -15.54 33.25 -5.77
CA ARG A 79 -14.85 34.21 -6.67
C ARG A 79 -14.00 33.60 -7.79
N ARG A 80 -13.72 32.30 -7.79
CA ARG A 80 -12.73 31.68 -8.69
C ARG A 80 -13.30 30.74 -9.77
N PHE A 81 -14.61 30.49 -9.80
CA PHE A 81 -15.21 29.41 -10.60
C PHE A 81 -16.10 29.84 -11.78
N THR A 82 -16.32 31.15 -11.95
CA THR A 82 -17.17 31.75 -12.99
C THR A 82 -16.79 31.43 -14.45
N PRO A 83 -15.50 31.29 -14.85
CA PRO A 83 -15.16 31.07 -16.26
C PRO A 83 -15.45 29.64 -16.76
N TYR A 84 -15.43 28.63 -15.89
CA TYR A 84 -15.71 27.23 -16.27
C TYR A 84 -17.21 26.95 -16.45
N GLN A 85 -18.07 27.71 -15.75
CA GLN A 85 -19.53 27.66 -15.95
C GLN A 85 -19.93 28.19 -17.33
N ALA A 86 -19.24 29.22 -17.83
CA ALA A 86 -19.51 29.79 -19.14
C ALA A 86 -19.23 28.78 -20.28
N LEU A 87 -18.11 28.04 -20.21
CA LEU A 87 -17.74 27.06 -21.23
C LEU A 87 -18.67 25.85 -21.26
N GLY A 88 -19.08 25.35 -20.08
CA GLY A 88 -20.04 24.25 -19.95
C GLY A 88 -21.45 24.63 -20.43
N GLY A 89 -21.87 25.87 -20.20
CA GLY A 89 -23.13 26.40 -20.71
C GLY A 89 -23.19 26.46 -22.24
N VAL A 90 -22.10 26.84 -22.90
CA VAL A 90 -22.04 26.94 -24.37
C VAL A 90 -22.11 25.57 -25.04
N LEU A 91 -21.36 24.59 -24.53
CA LEU A 91 -21.36 23.22 -25.08
C LEU A 91 -22.71 22.50 -24.87
N PHE A 92 -23.33 22.72 -23.71
CA PHE A 92 -24.65 22.14 -23.41
C PHE A 92 -25.77 22.82 -24.21
N GLY A 93 -25.68 24.14 -24.44
CA GLY A 93 -26.59 24.88 -25.32
C GLY A 93 -26.55 24.40 -26.76
N GLY A 94 -25.36 24.06 -27.29
CA GLY A 94 -25.23 23.46 -28.62
C GLY A 94 -25.83 22.06 -28.75
N LEU A 95 -25.69 21.23 -27.71
CA LEU A 95 -26.30 19.89 -27.67
C LEU A 95 -27.83 19.96 -27.58
N LEU A 96 -28.36 20.91 -26.81
CA LEU A 96 -29.80 21.19 -26.70
C LEU A 96 -30.38 21.70 -28.01
N ALA A 97 -29.66 22.56 -28.74
CA ALA A 97 -30.09 23.06 -30.04
C ALA A 97 -30.18 21.94 -31.09
N ALA A 98 -29.24 20.98 -31.08
CA ALA A 98 -29.27 19.83 -31.99
C ALA A 98 -30.39 18.83 -31.70
N LEU A 99 -30.90 18.79 -30.47
CA LEU A 99 -31.99 17.90 -30.02
C LEU A 99 -33.36 18.60 -29.98
N TRP A 100 -33.41 19.88 -30.37
CA TRP A 100 -34.56 20.77 -30.22
C TRP A 100 -35.73 20.44 -31.16
N ASP A 101 -35.43 19.98 -32.38
CA ASP A 101 -36.46 19.82 -33.41
C ASP A 101 -37.26 18.51 -33.32
N GLU A 102 -36.78 17.50 -32.57
CA GLU A 102 -37.42 16.16 -32.52
C GLU A 102 -38.23 15.86 -31.24
N ILE A 103 -38.06 16.63 -30.17
CA ILE A 103 -38.50 16.24 -28.81
C ILE A 103 -39.81 16.92 -28.32
N PRO A 104 -40.22 18.14 -28.75
CA PRO A 104 -41.38 18.82 -28.15
C PRO A 104 -42.74 18.14 -28.35
N ALA A 105 -42.88 17.23 -29.31
CA ALA A 105 -44.18 16.64 -29.67
C ALA A 105 -44.70 15.57 -28.69
N ALA A 106 -43.85 14.96 -27.84
CA ALA A 106 -44.24 13.76 -27.09
C ALA A 106 -44.41 13.95 -25.58
N HIS A 107 -43.70 14.88 -24.93
CA HIS A 107 -43.47 14.76 -23.47
C HIS A 107 -43.56 16.03 -22.61
N GLY A 108 -44.15 17.12 -23.12
CA GLY A 108 -44.60 18.25 -22.28
C GLY A 108 -43.51 18.92 -21.43
N LYS A 109 -43.94 19.79 -20.49
CA LYS A 109 -43.05 20.52 -19.56
C LYS A 109 -42.33 19.58 -18.57
N GLU A 110 -42.80 18.35 -18.42
CA GLU A 110 -42.21 17.35 -17.51
C GLU A 110 -40.84 16.85 -17.99
N PHE A 111 -40.63 16.71 -19.31
CA PHE A 111 -39.32 16.36 -19.87
C PHE A 111 -38.26 17.43 -19.55
N TRP A 112 -38.65 18.71 -19.63
CA TRP A 112 -37.79 19.86 -19.33
C TRP A 112 -37.36 19.94 -17.87
N ILE A 113 -38.27 19.62 -16.94
CA ILE A 113 -37.97 19.55 -15.50
C ILE A 113 -37.05 18.36 -15.20
N ALA A 114 -37.31 17.19 -15.82
CA ALA A 114 -36.47 16.01 -15.67
C ALA A 114 -35.05 16.22 -16.22
N LEU A 115 -34.93 16.87 -17.39
CA LEU A 115 -33.66 17.20 -18.02
C LEU A 115 -32.88 18.24 -17.20
N ALA A 116 -33.55 19.27 -16.67
CA ALA A 116 -32.93 20.27 -15.80
C ALA A 116 -32.41 19.66 -14.49
N ILE A 117 -33.17 18.73 -13.88
CA ILE A 117 -32.76 18.02 -12.65
C ILE A 117 -31.64 17.01 -12.94
N GLY A 118 -31.66 16.33 -14.09
CA GLY A 118 -30.61 15.41 -14.53
C GLY A 118 -29.30 16.12 -14.89
N ALA A 119 -29.38 17.26 -15.59
CA ALA A 119 -28.22 18.08 -15.98
C ALA A 119 -27.52 18.73 -14.77
N LEU A 120 -28.27 19.12 -13.74
CA LEU A 120 -27.71 19.59 -12.45
C LEU A 120 -26.89 18.48 -11.75
N SER A 121 -27.24 17.22 -11.96
CA SER A 121 -26.58 16.06 -11.32
C SER A 121 -25.29 15.66 -12.03
N LEU A 122 -25.22 15.84 -13.36
CA LEU A 122 -24.04 15.56 -14.18
C LEU A 122 -22.96 16.65 -14.06
N THR A 123 -23.37 17.91 -13.91
CA THR A 123 -22.45 19.06 -13.76
C THR A 123 -21.87 19.20 -12.34
N SER A 124 -22.51 18.59 -11.33
CA SER A 124 -22.07 18.64 -9.93
C SER A 124 -21.18 17.46 -9.50
N GLY A 125 -21.04 16.42 -10.32
CA GLY A 125 -20.18 15.26 -10.06
C GLY A 125 -18.69 15.57 -9.78
N PRO A 126 -18.04 16.52 -10.47
CA PRO A 126 -16.68 16.95 -10.14
C PRO A 126 -16.62 17.97 -8.98
N PHE A 127 -17.70 18.71 -8.72
CA PHE A 127 -17.80 19.66 -7.59
C PHE A 127 -17.82 18.96 -6.23
N TYR A 128 -18.36 17.74 -6.14
CA TYR A 128 -18.67 17.10 -4.86
C TYR A 128 -17.56 16.23 -4.25
N LYS A 129 -16.49 15.94 -5.00
CA LYS A 129 -15.34 15.18 -4.48
C LYS A 129 -14.41 16.00 -3.58
N ALA A 130 -14.63 17.31 -3.46
CA ALA A 130 -13.61 18.19 -2.88
C ALA A 130 -13.80 18.59 -1.40
N ARG A 131 -15.00 18.63 -0.79
CA ARG A 131 -15.15 19.50 0.42
C ARG A 131 -16.16 19.16 1.52
N VAL A 132 -16.64 17.93 1.70
CA VAL A 132 -17.43 17.59 2.91
C VAL A 132 -17.15 16.18 3.40
N HIS A 133 -16.89 16.05 4.71
CA HIS A 133 -16.66 14.82 5.47
C HIS A 133 -17.52 13.63 5.01
N SER A 134 -16.88 12.48 4.76
CA SER A 134 -17.45 11.25 4.20
C SER A 134 -18.70 10.75 4.95
N VAL A 135 -18.69 10.85 6.28
CA VAL A 135 -19.76 10.38 7.17
C VAL A 135 -20.97 11.33 7.15
N VAL A 136 -20.76 12.63 6.96
CA VAL A 136 -21.82 13.64 6.77
C VAL A 136 -22.35 13.60 5.34
N TRP A 137 -21.53 13.26 4.35
CA TRP A 137 -22.00 13.18 2.96
C TRP A 137 -22.85 11.92 2.68
N LEU A 138 -22.42 10.75 3.16
CA LEU A 138 -23.10 9.47 2.92
C LEU A 138 -24.47 9.36 3.62
N HIS A 139 -24.62 9.99 4.78
CA HIS A 139 -25.89 9.96 5.50
C HIS A 139 -26.83 11.12 5.17
N THR A 140 -26.33 12.24 4.62
CA THR A 140 -27.13 13.49 4.67
C THR A 140 -27.51 14.10 3.32
N VAL A 141 -26.84 13.84 2.18
CA VAL A 141 -27.08 14.69 1.00
C VAL A 141 -27.33 13.96 -0.32
N ALA A 142 -26.45 13.12 -0.87
CA ALA A 142 -26.71 12.56 -2.22
C ALA A 142 -27.75 11.42 -2.22
N SER A 143 -27.56 10.43 -1.33
CA SER A 143 -28.54 9.37 -1.07
C SER A 143 -29.85 9.92 -0.52
N ARG A 144 -29.82 10.93 0.37
CA ARG A 144 -31.04 11.61 0.87
C ARG A 144 -31.72 12.44 -0.21
N LEU A 145 -31.06 13.40 -0.90
CA LEU A 145 -31.71 14.17 -1.96
C LEU A 145 -32.24 13.31 -3.11
N LEU A 146 -31.61 12.18 -3.45
CA LEU A 146 -32.03 11.36 -4.60
C LEU A 146 -33.05 10.28 -4.22
N PHE A 147 -32.96 9.70 -3.02
CA PHE A 147 -34.01 8.83 -2.47
C PHE A 147 -35.24 9.67 -2.12
N ASP A 148 -35.07 10.87 -1.57
CA ASP A 148 -36.15 11.85 -1.37
C ASP A 148 -36.71 12.33 -2.71
N LYS A 149 -35.91 12.55 -3.76
CA LYS A 149 -36.43 12.89 -5.11
C LYS A 149 -37.17 11.72 -5.78
N GLY A 150 -36.67 10.49 -5.65
CA GLY A 150 -37.32 9.30 -6.18
C GLY A 150 -38.62 8.99 -5.46
N ILE A 151 -38.65 9.10 -4.13
CA ILE A 151 -39.85 9.02 -3.30
C ILE A 151 -40.78 10.19 -3.57
N PHE A 152 -40.27 11.40 -3.77
CA PHE A 152 -41.08 12.59 -4.06
C PHE A 152 -41.70 12.52 -5.46
N LEU A 153 -40.95 12.07 -6.48
CA LEU A 153 -41.48 11.83 -7.82
C LEU A 153 -42.46 10.67 -7.85
N PHE A 154 -42.19 9.60 -7.09
CA PHE A 154 -43.14 8.50 -6.90
C PHE A 154 -44.41 8.99 -6.19
N TYR A 155 -44.26 9.78 -5.13
CA TYR A 155 -45.37 10.37 -4.37
C TYR A 155 -46.19 11.31 -5.24
N ALA A 156 -45.54 12.23 -5.96
CA ALA A 156 -46.17 13.12 -6.92
C ALA A 156 -46.87 12.38 -8.06
N ALA A 157 -46.29 11.28 -8.54
CA ALA A 157 -46.90 10.41 -9.54
C ALA A 157 -48.14 9.69 -9.00
N THR A 158 -48.09 9.21 -7.76
CA THR A 158 -49.24 8.56 -7.10
C THR A 158 -50.34 9.55 -6.72
N SER A 159 -49.99 10.78 -6.33
CA SER A 159 -50.96 11.79 -5.91
C SER A 159 -51.64 12.49 -7.09
N HIS A 160 -51.01 12.53 -8.25
CA HIS A 160 -51.57 13.14 -9.47
C HIS A 160 -51.93 12.10 -10.55
N SER A 161 -51.85 10.80 -10.24
CA SER A 161 -52.11 9.70 -11.18
C SER A 161 -51.37 9.83 -12.52
N SER A 162 -50.16 10.43 -12.51
CA SER A 162 -49.40 10.72 -13.74
C SER A 162 -48.52 9.54 -14.14
N PRO A 163 -48.80 8.86 -15.27
CA PRO A 163 -47.96 7.75 -15.75
C PRO A 163 -46.55 8.21 -16.13
N GLY A 164 -46.40 9.46 -16.56
CA GLY A 164 -45.11 10.05 -16.95
C GLY A 164 -44.17 10.23 -15.76
N LEU A 165 -44.68 10.76 -14.64
CA LEU A 165 -43.90 10.92 -13.41
C LEU A 165 -43.53 9.57 -12.80
N LEU A 166 -44.42 8.57 -12.90
CA LEU A 166 -44.15 7.22 -12.41
C LEU A 166 -43.03 6.54 -13.22
N ARG A 167 -43.05 6.69 -14.55
CA ARG A 167 -41.96 6.22 -15.43
C ARG A 167 -40.64 6.93 -15.14
N LEU A 168 -40.66 8.23 -14.89
CA LEU A 168 -39.47 9.01 -14.53
C LEU A 168 -38.88 8.55 -13.18
N ALA A 169 -39.72 8.35 -12.17
CA ALA A 169 -39.30 7.80 -10.87
C ALA A 169 -38.66 6.41 -11.03
N GLY A 170 -39.26 5.55 -11.87
CA GLY A 170 -38.71 4.24 -12.22
C GLY A 170 -37.34 4.33 -12.92
N TRP A 171 -37.18 5.27 -13.86
CA TRP A 171 -35.90 5.51 -14.53
C TRP A 171 -34.80 5.98 -13.59
N ILE A 172 -35.11 6.92 -12.69
CA ILE A 172 -34.16 7.41 -11.68
C ILE A 172 -33.76 6.26 -10.74
N ALA A 173 -34.71 5.46 -10.27
CA ALA A 173 -34.42 4.29 -9.44
C ALA A 173 -33.52 3.28 -10.17
N LEU A 174 -33.76 3.03 -11.46
CA LEU A 174 -32.98 2.10 -12.27
C LEU A 174 -31.56 2.61 -12.58
N LEU A 175 -31.39 3.92 -12.78
CA LEU A 175 -30.08 4.56 -12.96
C LEU A 175 -29.27 4.62 -11.66
N GLU A 176 -29.93 4.74 -10.50
CA GLU A 176 -29.28 4.80 -9.19
C GLU A 176 -29.02 3.43 -8.57
N LEU A 177 -29.77 2.39 -8.97
CA LEU A 177 -29.59 1.04 -8.47
C LEU A 177 -28.13 0.55 -8.63
N PRO A 178 -27.42 0.75 -9.76
CA PRO A 178 -26.00 0.46 -9.86
C PRO A 178 -25.13 1.18 -8.83
N SER A 179 -25.40 2.46 -8.54
CA SER A 179 -24.68 3.26 -7.54
C SER A 179 -24.92 2.74 -6.13
N PHE A 180 -26.17 2.42 -5.77
CA PHE A 180 -26.51 1.81 -4.47
C PHE A 180 -25.92 0.40 -4.33
N LEU A 181 -26.01 -0.42 -5.36
CA LEU A 181 -25.39 -1.75 -5.38
C LEU A 181 -23.87 -1.65 -5.31
N TYR A 182 -23.28 -0.64 -5.94
CA TYR A 182 -21.86 -0.34 -5.83
C TYR A 182 -21.49 0.09 -4.41
N MET A 183 -22.21 1.04 -3.80
CA MET A 183 -21.94 1.53 -2.45
C MET A 183 -22.14 0.46 -1.38
N THR A 184 -23.20 -0.34 -1.47
CA THR A 184 -23.45 -1.46 -0.54
C THR A 184 -22.43 -2.59 -0.68
N ARG A 185 -21.85 -2.74 -1.88
CA ARG A 185 -20.73 -3.66 -2.12
C ARG A 185 -19.40 -3.09 -1.64
N ASP A 186 -19.15 -1.80 -1.87
CA ASP A 186 -17.92 -1.11 -1.51
C ASP A 186 -17.85 -0.85 0.00
N SER A 187 -18.98 -0.64 0.67
CA SER A 187 -19.09 -0.56 2.14
C SER A 187 -18.80 -1.87 2.85
N LYS A 188 -18.54 -2.96 2.13
CA LYS A 188 -17.99 -4.23 2.64
C LYS A 188 -16.51 -4.44 2.26
N SER A 189 -15.94 -3.56 1.44
CA SER A 189 -14.53 -3.58 1.06
C SER A 189 -13.67 -3.05 2.20
N PRO A 190 -12.52 -3.67 2.55
CA PRO A 190 -11.57 -3.12 3.53
C PRO A 190 -11.16 -1.67 3.23
N SER A 191 -11.11 -1.28 1.96
CA SER A 191 -10.71 0.05 1.49
C SER A 191 -11.83 1.09 1.45
N TRP A 192 -12.93 0.88 2.19
CA TRP A 192 -14.03 1.84 2.21
C TRP A 192 -13.61 3.08 2.98
N LEU A 193 -13.77 4.27 2.39
CA LEU A 193 -13.20 5.51 2.88
C LEU A 193 -13.47 5.76 4.38
N ALA A 194 -14.71 5.58 4.84
CA ALA A 194 -15.04 5.78 6.24
C ALA A 194 -14.32 4.81 7.19
N ARG A 195 -14.12 3.55 6.78
CA ARG A 195 -13.36 2.58 7.57
C ARG A 195 -11.86 2.86 7.53
N THR A 196 -11.36 3.37 6.40
CA THR A 196 -10.00 3.90 6.33
C THR A 196 -9.82 5.04 7.33
N ASP A 197 -10.76 5.99 7.40
CA ASP A 197 -10.73 7.10 8.36
C ASP A 197 -10.76 6.58 9.81
N ASP A 198 -11.61 5.59 10.11
CA ASP A 198 -11.66 4.92 11.42
C ASP A 198 -10.33 4.26 11.80
N ALA A 199 -9.67 3.61 10.84
CA ALA A 199 -8.38 2.96 11.07
C ALA A 199 -7.26 3.97 11.37
N HIS A 200 -7.28 5.14 10.72
CA HIS A 200 -6.37 6.24 11.03
C HIS A 200 -6.60 6.79 12.44
N ASN A 201 -7.86 7.06 12.78
CA ASN A 201 -8.24 7.57 14.11
C ASN A 201 -7.86 6.58 15.20
N TYR A 202 -8.13 5.29 14.99
CA TYR A 202 -7.80 4.22 15.93
C TYR A 202 -6.34 4.27 16.38
N LEU A 203 -5.39 4.47 15.47
CA LEU A 203 -3.96 4.49 15.83
C LEU A 203 -3.47 5.81 16.42
N GLN A 204 -4.24 6.89 16.31
CA GLN A 204 -3.92 8.19 16.92
C GLN A 204 -4.37 8.28 18.37
N LEU A 205 -5.37 7.49 18.76
CA LEU A 205 -5.87 7.45 20.11
C LEU A 205 -4.89 6.76 21.07
N ASP A 206 -4.95 7.12 22.35
CA ASP A 206 -4.33 6.34 23.42
C ASP A 206 -5.02 4.98 23.60
N ARG A 207 -4.43 4.12 24.42
CA ARG A 207 -4.90 2.74 24.62
C ARG A 207 -6.33 2.67 25.18
N ASP A 208 -6.68 3.54 26.11
CA ASP A 208 -7.99 3.50 26.77
C ASP A 208 -9.09 4.00 25.84
N ALA A 209 -8.81 5.08 25.08
CA ALA A 209 -9.70 5.59 24.06
C ALA A 209 -9.89 4.61 22.90
N ARG A 210 -8.84 3.91 22.45
CA ARG A 210 -8.95 2.83 21.45
C ARG A 210 -9.91 1.74 21.91
N ARG A 211 -9.70 1.28 23.15
CA ARG A 211 -10.52 0.23 23.73
C ARG A 211 -11.99 0.62 23.77
N LEU A 212 -12.29 1.80 24.34
CA LEU A 212 -13.66 2.24 24.58
C LEU A 212 -14.41 2.62 23.30
N LEU A 213 -13.74 3.30 22.36
CA LEU A 213 -14.39 3.83 21.15
C LEU A 213 -14.43 2.84 19.99
N TYR A 214 -13.45 1.94 19.90
CA TYR A 214 -13.30 1.04 18.77
C TYR A 214 -13.38 -0.44 19.17
N GLU A 215 -12.51 -0.90 20.09
CA GLU A 215 -12.38 -2.33 20.36
C GLU A 215 -13.65 -2.92 20.99
N ASP A 216 -14.17 -2.32 22.07
CA ASP A 216 -15.35 -2.81 22.78
C ASP A 216 -16.60 -2.76 21.88
N VAL A 217 -16.73 -1.69 21.08
CA VAL A 217 -17.83 -1.51 20.13
C VAL A 217 -17.74 -2.55 19.01
N TRP A 218 -16.56 -2.72 18.40
CA TRP A 218 -16.32 -3.72 17.36
C TRP A 218 -16.52 -5.15 17.89
N LEU A 219 -16.05 -5.45 19.09
CA LEU A 219 -16.26 -6.74 19.74
C LEU A 219 -17.76 -7.02 19.91
N ALA A 220 -18.52 -6.07 20.43
CA ALA A 220 -19.96 -6.22 20.64
C ALA A 220 -20.73 -6.33 19.31
N ASP A 221 -20.37 -5.55 18.30
CA ASP A 221 -21.14 -5.43 17.07
C ASP A 221 -20.77 -6.39 15.95
N SER A 222 -19.51 -6.80 15.90
CA SER A 222 -18.92 -7.49 14.75
C SER A 222 -18.33 -8.84 15.10
N VAL A 223 -17.75 -9.01 16.29
CA VAL A 223 -17.05 -10.24 16.67
C VAL A 223 -17.96 -11.20 17.43
N ARG A 224 -18.55 -10.73 18.54
CA ARG A 224 -19.38 -11.56 19.41
C ARG A 224 -20.62 -12.07 18.66
N PRO A 225 -21.00 -13.34 18.84
CA PRO A 225 -22.06 -13.96 18.06
C PRO A 225 -23.43 -13.32 18.35
N LYS A 226 -23.94 -12.51 17.41
CA LYS A 226 -25.35 -12.13 17.37
C LYS A 226 -26.19 -13.28 16.79
N ARG A 227 -27.43 -13.47 17.29
CA ARG A 227 -28.36 -14.49 16.77
C ARG A 227 -28.39 -14.46 15.23
N GLY A 228 -28.03 -15.58 14.60
CA GLY A 228 -28.03 -15.75 13.14
C GLY A 228 -26.68 -15.53 12.42
N ARG A 229 -25.65 -14.97 13.05
CA ARG A 229 -24.31 -14.87 12.43
C ARG A 229 -23.51 -16.16 12.62
N LYS A 230 -22.95 -16.67 11.52
CA LYS A 230 -22.16 -17.91 11.49
C LYS A 230 -20.68 -17.71 11.81
N ALA A 231 -20.16 -16.48 11.69
CA ALA A 231 -18.74 -16.15 11.88
C ALA A 231 -18.56 -14.66 12.26
N PRO A 232 -17.45 -14.28 12.91
CA PRO A 232 -17.12 -12.89 13.22
C PRO A 232 -16.84 -12.07 11.95
N ASP A 233 -17.14 -10.78 12.01
CA ASP A 233 -16.81 -9.80 10.98
C ASP A 233 -15.47 -9.11 11.31
N LEU A 234 -14.42 -9.60 10.65
CA LEU A 234 -13.04 -9.12 10.78
C LEU A 234 -12.68 -8.06 9.72
N THR A 235 -13.67 -7.39 9.13
CA THR A 235 -13.42 -6.40 8.06
C THR A 235 -12.57 -5.24 8.56
N PHE A 236 -12.72 -4.79 9.81
CA PHE A 236 -11.90 -3.72 10.39
C PHE A 236 -10.42 -4.12 10.51
N VAL A 237 -10.13 -5.37 10.90
CA VAL A 237 -8.77 -5.94 10.90
C VAL A 237 -8.17 -5.90 9.49
N HIS A 238 -8.93 -6.36 8.49
CA HIS A 238 -8.47 -6.31 7.10
C HIS A 238 -8.27 -4.89 6.58
N THR A 239 -9.05 -3.91 7.07
CA THR A 239 -8.84 -2.49 6.78
C THR A 239 -7.51 -2.03 7.35
N LEU A 240 -7.22 -2.29 8.63
CA LEU A 240 -5.94 -1.92 9.26
C LEU A 240 -4.75 -2.54 8.53
N ALA A 241 -4.80 -3.83 8.20
CA ALA A 241 -3.75 -4.51 7.44
C ALA A 241 -3.56 -3.90 6.03
N HIS A 242 -4.66 -3.56 5.35
CA HIS A 242 -4.62 -2.92 4.03
C HIS A 242 -4.02 -1.50 4.08
N GLU A 243 -4.40 -0.72 5.09
CA GLU A 243 -3.86 0.62 5.31
C GLU A 243 -2.40 0.56 5.76
N ALA A 244 -1.97 -0.47 6.50
CA ALA A 244 -0.56 -0.71 6.81
C ALA A 244 0.28 -0.79 5.52
N VAL A 245 -0.12 -1.65 4.58
CA VAL A 245 0.55 -1.78 3.27
C VAL A 245 0.44 -0.49 2.44
N SER A 246 -0.70 0.20 2.49
CA SER A 246 -0.88 1.45 1.75
C SER A 246 -0.04 2.61 2.33
N SER A 247 0.20 2.59 3.65
CA SER A 247 0.94 3.62 4.37
C SER A 247 2.45 3.53 4.14
N VAL A 248 3.03 2.31 4.10
CA VAL A 248 4.47 2.14 3.78
C VAL A 248 4.75 2.66 2.37
N GLN A 249 3.75 2.56 1.50
CA GLN A 249 3.77 2.92 0.09
C GLN A 249 3.55 4.41 -0.22
N GLN A 250 3.41 5.28 0.81
CA GLN A 250 3.04 6.70 0.67
C GLN A 250 1.78 6.93 -0.21
N ALA A 251 0.79 6.03 -0.16
CA ALA A 251 -0.32 6.06 -1.11
C ALA A 251 -1.32 7.23 -0.94
N ARG A 252 -1.06 8.16 -0.01
CA ARG A 252 -1.79 9.42 0.09
C ARG A 252 -0.84 10.57 0.40
N GLN A 253 -0.39 11.22 -0.67
CA GLN A 253 -0.35 12.68 -0.64
C GLN A 253 -1.71 13.14 -0.12
N LEU A 254 -1.70 13.91 0.97
CA LEU A 254 -2.60 15.03 1.21
C LEU A 254 -3.85 14.96 0.31
N VAL A 255 -4.86 14.18 0.71
CA VAL A 255 -6.22 14.57 0.33
C VAL A 255 -6.30 15.97 0.88
N LEU A 256 -6.21 16.95 -0.03
CA LEU A 256 -6.29 18.38 0.20
C LEU A 256 -6.83 18.65 1.60
N ASP A 257 -5.91 18.89 2.53
CA ASP A 257 -6.21 19.25 3.90
C ASP A 257 -6.79 20.66 3.82
N LEU A 258 -8.07 20.71 3.47
CA LEU A 258 -8.81 21.95 3.30
C LEU A 258 -9.27 22.50 4.65
N ASP A 259 -9.10 21.72 5.73
CA ASP A 259 -9.58 22.07 7.06
C ASP A 259 -8.55 21.89 8.20
N GLY A 260 -7.38 21.28 8.00
CA GLY A 260 -6.40 21.06 9.09
C GLY A 260 -6.87 20.10 10.19
N LEU A 261 -8.06 19.48 10.02
CA LEU A 261 -8.76 18.73 11.07
C LEU A 261 -8.58 17.21 10.96
N SER A 262 -8.03 16.70 9.86
CA SER A 262 -7.56 15.32 9.80
C SER A 262 -6.08 15.29 9.46
N ALA A 263 -5.26 15.73 10.42
CA ALA A 263 -3.83 15.45 10.43
C ALA A 263 -3.61 13.95 10.68
N SER A 264 -4.10 13.10 9.78
CA SER A 264 -3.70 11.71 9.67
C SER A 264 -2.28 11.68 9.13
N ALA A 265 -1.31 11.94 10.02
CA ALA A 265 0.09 11.90 9.69
C ALA A 265 0.40 10.51 9.10
N ALA A 266 0.72 10.48 7.80
CA ALA A 266 1.19 9.27 7.14
C ALA A 266 2.33 8.67 7.98
N ARG A 267 2.29 7.36 8.21
CA ARG A 267 3.33 6.62 8.93
C ARG A 267 4.13 5.77 7.93
N PRO A 268 4.96 6.39 7.06
CA PRO A 268 5.69 5.64 6.04
C PRO A 268 6.80 4.79 6.66
N GLY A 269 7.32 3.85 5.88
CA GLY A 269 8.42 2.97 6.27
C GLY A 269 8.04 2.01 7.40
N MET A 270 8.98 1.77 8.31
CA MET A 270 8.81 0.84 9.42
C MET A 270 7.70 1.23 10.42
N LYS A 271 7.30 2.51 10.46
CA LYS A 271 6.16 2.96 11.29
C LYS A 271 4.83 2.37 10.82
N SER A 272 4.76 1.87 9.57
CA SER A 272 3.59 1.14 9.07
C SER A 272 3.40 -0.21 9.77
N LEU A 273 4.44 -0.78 10.41
CA LEU A 273 4.29 -2.03 11.16
C LEU A 273 3.35 -1.89 12.35
N GLU A 274 3.28 -0.72 12.98
CA GLU A 274 2.35 -0.46 14.09
C GLU A 274 0.90 -0.73 13.69
N TRP A 275 0.54 -0.47 12.43
CA TRP A 275 -0.79 -0.76 11.89
C TRP A 275 -1.02 -2.27 11.74
N ALA A 276 -0.04 -2.98 11.20
CA ALA A 276 -0.12 -4.42 11.01
C ALA A 276 -0.12 -5.18 12.34
N GLU A 277 0.65 -4.70 13.33
CA GLU A 277 0.67 -5.22 14.70
C GLU A 277 -0.65 -4.97 15.41
N ALA A 278 -1.22 -3.77 15.29
CA ALA A 278 -2.51 -3.49 15.88
C ALA A 278 -3.63 -4.33 15.22
N ALA A 279 -3.54 -4.60 13.91
CA ALA A 279 -4.44 -5.55 13.24
C ALA A 279 -4.28 -6.97 13.81
N ALA A 280 -3.06 -7.45 13.99
CA ALA A 280 -2.78 -8.77 14.59
C ALA A 280 -3.31 -8.88 16.02
N ALA A 281 -3.07 -7.87 16.86
CA ALA A 281 -3.58 -7.81 18.23
C ALA A 281 -5.12 -7.87 18.29
N LEU A 282 -5.81 -7.24 17.34
CA LEU A 282 -7.27 -7.35 17.23
C LEU A 282 -7.72 -8.75 16.82
N VAL A 283 -6.93 -9.50 16.03
CA VAL A 283 -7.23 -10.91 15.73
C VAL A 283 -7.12 -11.76 16.99
N ASP A 284 -6.08 -11.55 17.80
CA ASP A 284 -5.89 -12.29 19.05
C ASP A 284 -7.00 -11.96 20.06
N LEU A 285 -7.36 -10.68 20.17
CA LEU A 285 -8.50 -10.24 20.97
C LEU A 285 -9.80 -10.90 20.50
N ALA A 286 -10.06 -10.91 19.18
CA ALA A 286 -11.24 -11.58 18.64
C ALA A 286 -11.25 -13.08 18.89
N GLU A 287 -10.09 -13.76 18.82
CA GLU A 287 -9.98 -15.19 19.11
C GLU A 287 -10.31 -15.49 20.58
N SER A 288 -9.90 -14.63 21.51
CA SER A 288 -10.23 -14.78 22.93
C SER A 288 -11.72 -14.60 23.26
N GLU A 289 -12.47 -13.93 22.37
CA GLU A 289 -13.87 -13.52 22.57
C GLU A 289 -14.90 -14.42 21.86
N VAL A 290 -14.44 -15.37 21.03
CA VAL A 290 -15.32 -16.24 20.24
C VAL A 290 -15.07 -17.72 20.52
N ASP A 291 -16.14 -18.52 20.46
CA ASP A 291 -16.03 -19.97 20.47
C ASP A 291 -15.34 -20.48 19.18
N THR A 292 -14.05 -20.80 19.33
CA THR A 292 -13.21 -21.37 18.27
C THR A 292 -13.54 -22.84 17.98
N GLY A 293 -14.50 -23.47 18.67
CA GLY A 293 -14.99 -24.82 18.37
C GLY A 293 -15.63 -24.95 16.98
N ARG A 294 -16.09 -23.84 16.40
CA ARG A 294 -16.70 -23.80 15.06
C ARG A 294 -15.67 -23.63 13.94
N ALA A 295 -15.64 -24.56 13.00
CA ALA A 295 -14.70 -24.55 11.87
C ALA A 295 -14.75 -23.25 11.04
N ALA A 296 -15.94 -22.68 10.82
CA ALA A 296 -16.10 -21.43 10.08
C ALA A 296 -15.49 -20.22 10.79
N VAL A 297 -15.50 -20.21 12.14
CA VAL A 297 -14.90 -19.16 12.97
C VAL A 297 -13.37 -19.28 12.91
N ARG A 298 -12.82 -20.47 13.15
CA ARG A 298 -11.37 -20.74 13.04
C ARG A 298 -10.81 -20.34 11.70
N ARG A 299 -11.49 -20.74 10.62
CA ARG A 299 -11.11 -20.38 9.26
C ARG A 299 -11.06 -18.86 9.07
N ARG A 300 -12.01 -18.10 9.62
CA ARG A 300 -12.01 -16.64 9.50
C ARG A 300 -10.86 -15.98 10.24
N LEU A 301 -10.58 -16.43 11.47
CA LEU A 301 -9.45 -15.93 12.26
C LEU A 301 -8.12 -16.23 11.58
N ARG A 302 -7.90 -17.46 11.09
CA ARG A 302 -6.68 -17.85 10.36
C ARG A 302 -6.47 -17.05 9.08
N LEU A 303 -7.52 -16.79 8.31
CA LEU A 303 -7.42 -15.94 7.11
C LEU A 303 -7.11 -14.48 7.45
N ALA A 304 -7.58 -13.98 8.60
CA ALA A 304 -7.18 -12.66 9.09
C ALA A 304 -5.73 -12.62 9.56
N ARG A 305 -5.24 -13.64 10.26
CA ARG A 305 -3.81 -13.81 10.58
C ARG A 305 -2.94 -13.82 9.33
N ALA A 306 -3.34 -14.60 8.32
CA ALA A 306 -2.63 -14.68 7.04
C ALA A 306 -2.54 -13.32 6.33
N HIS A 307 -3.60 -12.50 6.40
CA HIS A 307 -3.57 -11.14 5.86
C HIS A 307 -2.65 -10.21 6.68
N CYS A 308 -2.65 -10.31 8.01
CA CYS A 308 -1.73 -9.53 8.85
C CYS A 308 -0.26 -9.90 8.57
N ALA A 309 0.05 -11.20 8.48
CA ALA A 309 1.37 -11.70 8.10
C ALA A 309 1.78 -11.24 6.68
N HIS A 310 0.86 -11.29 5.71
CA HIS A 310 1.12 -10.74 4.37
C HIS A 310 1.39 -9.23 4.40
N ALA A 311 0.63 -8.46 5.18
CA ALA A 311 0.84 -7.02 5.32
C ALA A 311 2.22 -6.69 5.91
N ARG A 312 2.64 -7.40 6.96
CA ARG A 312 4.01 -7.30 7.51
C ARG A 312 5.05 -7.64 6.45
N SER A 313 4.87 -8.74 5.72
CA SER A 313 5.78 -9.14 4.64
C SER A 313 5.93 -8.05 3.56
N ALA A 314 4.84 -7.40 3.17
CA ALA A 314 4.87 -6.32 2.19
C ALA A 314 5.59 -5.06 2.71
N ILE A 315 5.47 -4.76 4.00
CA ILE A 315 6.21 -3.68 4.66
C ILE A 315 7.70 -3.99 4.70
N TYR A 316 8.08 -5.20 5.13
CA TYR A 316 9.48 -5.64 5.15
C TYR A 316 10.11 -5.68 3.76
N LEU A 317 9.36 -6.15 2.74
CA LEU A 317 9.80 -6.11 1.34
C LEU A 317 10.05 -4.65 0.91
N ALA A 318 9.10 -3.75 1.15
CA ALA A 318 9.23 -2.35 0.76
C ALA A 318 10.40 -1.63 1.46
N THR A 319 10.69 -2.02 2.71
CA THR A 319 11.74 -1.45 3.54
C THR A 319 13.05 -2.24 3.49
N GLY A 320 13.17 -3.27 2.65
CA GLY A 320 14.42 -4.00 2.46
C GLY A 320 14.85 -4.90 3.64
N HIS A 321 13.92 -5.29 4.51
CA HIS A 321 14.18 -6.21 5.63
C HIS A 321 13.92 -7.66 5.19
N ARG A 322 14.91 -8.24 4.50
CA ARG A 322 14.79 -9.52 3.77
C ARG A 322 14.34 -10.68 4.63
N ASP A 323 14.97 -10.91 5.78
CA ASP A 323 14.75 -12.11 6.58
C ASP A 323 13.35 -12.12 7.21
N GLU A 324 12.90 -11.00 7.77
CA GLU A 324 11.54 -10.87 8.31
C GLU A 324 10.49 -10.94 7.22
N PHE A 325 10.78 -10.38 6.04
CA PHE A 325 9.90 -10.54 4.89
C PHE A 325 9.71 -12.03 4.54
N ARG A 326 10.79 -12.83 4.51
CA ARG A 326 10.71 -14.28 4.23
C ARG A 326 9.87 -15.00 5.28
N ALA A 327 10.14 -14.75 6.56
CA ALA A 327 9.42 -15.37 7.67
C ALA A 327 7.91 -15.03 7.63
N ALA A 328 7.57 -13.74 7.54
CA ALA A 328 6.19 -13.27 7.49
C ALA A 328 5.43 -13.78 6.25
N PHE A 329 6.10 -13.83 5.09
CA PHE A 329 5.49 -14.35 3.87
C PHE A 329 5.29 -15.87 3.92
N ALA A 330 6.24 -16.61 4.50
CA ALA A 330 6.12 -18.05 4.69
C ALA A 330 4.92 -18.39 5.60
N GLU A 331 4.74 -17.64 6.69
CA GLU A 331 3.57 -17.75 7.58
C GLU A 331 2.25 -17.52 6.82
N ALA A 332 2.14 -16.40 6.10
CA ALA A 332 0.94 -16.08 5.31
C ALA A 332 0.61 -17.19 4.30
N ARG A 333 1.62 -17.68 3.59
CA ARG A 333 1.50 -18.75 2.58
C ARG A 333 1.04 -20.06 3.22
N ALA A 334 1.66 -20.46 4.34
CA ALA A 334 1.29 -21.68 5.06
C ALA A 334 -0.18 -21.65 5.49
N LEU A 335 -0.64 -20.52 6.03
CA LEU A 335 -2.04 -20.33 6.43
C LEU A 335 -3.01 -20.37 5.24
N TRP A 336 -2.68 -19.76 4.10
CA TRP A 336 -3.51 -19.84 2.90
C TRP A 336 -3.59 -21.26 2.34
N THR A 337 -2.47 -21.97 2.29
CA THR A 337 -2.42 -23.37 1.83
C THR A 337 -3.23 -24.27 2.75
N ALA A 338 -3.11 -24.12 4.07
CA ALA A 338 -3.90 -24.87 5.04
C ALA A 338 -5.42 -24.64 4.91
N GLU A 339 -5.84 -23.46 4.45
CA GLU A 339 -7.25 -23.09 4.22
C GLU A 339 -7.73 -23.34 2.77
N GLY A 340 -6.94 -24.07 1.97
CA GLY A 340 -7.27 -24.49 0.61
C GLY A 340 -7.20 -23.37 -0.44
N LEU A 341 -6.48 -22.29 -0.16
CA LEU A 341 -6.31 -21.14 -1.06
C LEU A 341 -5.01 -21.27 -1.89
N HIS A 342 -4.79 -22.43 -2.52
CA HIS A 342 -3.57 -22.75 -3.26
C HIS A 342 -3.28 -21.79 -4.44
N ASP A 343 -4.30 -21.41 -5.22
CA ASP A 343 -4.14 -20.47 -6.34
C ASP A 343 -3.66 -19.08 -5.83
N LEU A 344 -4.19 -18.60 -4.70
CA LEU A 344 -3.78 -17.35 -4.06
C LEU A 344 -2.32 -17.42 -3.56
N ALA A 345 -1.97 -18.48 -2.83
CA ALA A 345 -0.63 -18.69 -2.32
C ALA A 345 0.42 -18.72 -3.45
N ALA A 346 0.10 -19.39 -4.56
CA ALA A 346 0.95 -19.44 -5.75
C ALA A 346 1.06 -18.09 -6.45
N GLU A 347 -0.06 -17.38 -6.67
CA GLU A 347 -0.06 -16.08 -7.34
C GLU A 347 0.69 -15.01 -6.52
N GLU A 348 0.51 -14.98 -5.20
CA GLU A 348 1.27 -14.06 -4.35
C GLU A 348 2.75 -14.43 -4.32
N SER A 349 3.12 -15.72 -4.38
CA SER A 349 4.53 -16.12 -4.50
C SER A 349 5.15 -15.59 -5.79
N VAL A 350 4.43 -15.70 -6.91
CA VAL A 350 4.85 -15.15 -8.20
C VAL A 350 4.93 -13.61 -8.16
N THR A 351 3.92 -12.94 -7.59
CA THR A 351 3.90 -11.47 -7.47
C THR A 351 5.10 -10.99 -6.65
N VAL A 352 5.34 -11.63 -5.51
CA VAL A 352 6.45 -11.29 -4.62
C VAL A 352 7.78 -11.44 -5.35
N LEU A 353 7.99 -12.52 -6.10
CA LEU A 353 9.20 -12.71 -6.91
C LEU A 353 9.37 -11.66 -7.99
N GLN A 354 8.27 -11.24 -8.61
CA GLN A 354 8.32 -10.15 -9.60
C GLN A 354 8.67 -8.83 -8.92
N ASN A 355 8.07 -8.54 -7.78
CA ASN A 355 8.35 -7.32 -7.06
C ASN A 355 9.74 -7.32 -6.40
N SER A 356 10.31 -8.49 -6.10
CA SER A 356 11.66 -8.65 -5.54
C SER A 356 12.76 -8.86 -6.60
N GLY A 357 12.37 -9.19 -7.83
CA GLY A 357 13.26 -9.75 -8.85
C GLY A 357 13.19 -9.10 -10.24
N VAL A 358 12.29 -8.14 -10.48
CA VAL A 358 12.23 -7.42 -11.77
C VAL A 358 13.52 -6.62 -12.03
N ASP A 359 14.25 -6.20 -10.98
CA ASP A 359 15.59 -5.63 -11.14
C ASP A 359 16.67 -6.27 -10.23
N HIS A 360 17.55 -7.10 -10.84
CA HIS A 360 18.53 -7.99 -10.20
C HIS A 360 19.69 -7.31 -9.44
N THR A 361 19.61 -6.04 -9.09
CA THR A 361 20.73 -5.35 -8.47
C THR A 361 20.72 -5.52 -6.96
N PHE A 362 19.58 -5.29 -6.30
CA PHE A 362 19.35 -5.67 -4.90
C PHE A 362 18.22 -6.71 -4.82
N GLN A 363 18.61 -7.98 -4.97
CA GLN A 363 17.68 -9.09 -4.87
C GLN A 363 17.30 -9.32 -3.39
N LEU A 364 16.07 -8.94 -3.04
CA LEU A 364 15.48 -9.38 -1.77
C LEU A 364 15.23 -10.89 -1.75
N LEU A 365 15.13 -11.52 -2.92
CA LEU A 365 15.09 -12.97 -3.08
C LEU A 365 16.11 -13.38 -4.13
N THR A 366 17.01 -14.31 -3.79
CA THR A 366 17.96 -14.88 -4.77
C THR A 366 17.21 -15.77 -5.77
N VAL A 367 17.88 -16.14 -6.87
CA VAL A 367 17.35 -17.16 -7.80
C VAL A 367 17.03 -18.46 -7.04
N ALA A 368 17.91 -18.88 -6.11
CA ALA A 368 17.70 -20.03 -5.25
C ALA A 368 16.43 -19.87 -4.38
N ASP A 369 16.27 -18.73 -3.69
CA ASP A 369 15.04 -18.48 -2.92
C ASP A 369 13.78 -18.52 -3.80
N GLY A 370 13.89 -18.01 -5.03
CA GLY A 370 12.81 -18.07 -6.01
C GLY A 370 12.45 -19.51 -6.37
N LEU A 371 13.45 -20.35 -6.64
CA LEU A 371 13.26 -21.76 -6.94
C LEU A 371 12.72 -22.53 -5.74
N ASP A 372 13.12 -22.21 -4.51
CA ASP A 372 12.52 -22.78 -3.29
C ASP A 372 11.06 -22.35 -3.12
N LEU A 373 10.73 -21.13 -3.53
CA LEU A 373 9.39 -20.58 -3.42
C LEU A 373 8.41 -21.18 -4.45
N VAL A 374 8.82 -21.27 -5.72
CA VAL A 374 7.94 -21.72 -6.82
C VAL A 374 8.20 -23.14 -7.31
N GLY A 375 9.36 -23.72 -7.05
CA GLY A 375 9.73 -25.07 -7.46
C GLY A 375 8.75 -26.14 -6.98
N PRO A 376 8.35 -26.17 -5.69
CA PRO A 376 7.32 -27.10 -5.20
C PRO A 376 5.96 -26.92 -5.88
N LEU A 377 5.69 -25.74 -6.44
CA LEU A 377 4.41 -25.41 -7.09
C LEU A 377 4.35 -25.88 -8.55
N VAL A 378 5.48 -26.07 -9.23
CA VAL A 378 5.55 -26.48 -10.66
C VAL A 378 4.80 -27.79 -10.92
N GLY A 379 4.89 -28.75 -10.00
CA GLY A 379 4.24 -30.06 -10.08
C GLY A 379 2.89 -30.16 -9.36
N SER A 380 2.44 -29.11 -8.65
CA SER A 380 1.28 -29.20 -7.75
C SER A 380 -0.03 -29.45 -8.51
N ALA A 381 -0.75 -30.52 -8.15
CA ALA A 381 -2.06 -30.86 -8.72
C ALA A 381 -3.17 -29.89 -8.30
N ASP A 382 -2.98 -29.19 -7.18
CA ASP A 382 -3.99 -28.30 -6.59
C ASP A 382 -4.13 -26.95 -7.32
N LEU A 383 -3.15 -26.61 -8.18
CA LEU A 383 -3.15 -25.37 -8.94
C LEU A 383 -4.00 -25.44 -10.19
N ARG A 384 -4.89 -24.44 -10.33
CA ARG A 384 -5.67 -24.24 -11.54
C ARG A 384 -4.85 -23.65 -12.67
N SER A 385 -5.41 -23.70 -13.87
CA SER A 385 -4.72 -23.32 -15.10
C SER A 385 -4.14 -21.91 -15.06
N PHE A 386 -4.83 -20.94 -14.44
CA PHE A 386 -4.30 -19.57 -14.31
C PHE A 386 -3.03 -19.52 -13.44
N ALA A 387 -3.10 -19.94 -12.17
CA ALA A 387 -1.97 -19.89 -11.25
C ALA A 387 -0.82 -20.81 -11.69
N ARG A 388 -1.14 -22.02 -12.18
CA ARG A 388 -0.15 -22.96 -12.73
C ARG A 388 0.66 -22.34 -13.86
N ARG A 389 0.00 -21.64 -14.78
CA ARG A 389 0.66 -20.99 -15.91
C ARG A 389 1.64 -19.90 -15.44
N GLN A 390 1.24 -19.10 -14.45
CA GLN A 390 2.09 -18.07 -13.85
C GLN A 390 3.34 -18.68 -13.19
N VAL A 391 3.14 -19.71 -12.36
CA VAL A 391 4.23 -20.46 -11.72
C VAL A 391 5.22 -21.03 -12.75
N LEU A 392 4.72 -21.64 -13.83
CA LEU A 392 5.57 -22.22 -14.88
C LEU A 392 6.43 -21.18 -15.59
N PHE A 393 5.87 -20.01 -15.93
CA PHE A 393 6.67 -18.94 -16.55
C PHE A 393 7.69 -18.34 -15.59
N THR A 394 7.32 -18.11 -14.32
CA THR A 394 8.26 -17.60 -13.33
C THR A 394 9.39 -18.60 -13.07
N ALA A 395 9.08 -19.89 -12.91
CA ALA A 395 10.09 -20.93 -12.77
C ALA A 395 10.99 -21.04 -14.02
N ALA A 396 10.45 -20.82 -15.21
CA ALA A 396 11.25 -20.79 -16.43
C ALA A 396 12.26 -19.63 -16.44
N VAL A 397 11.85 -18.43 -16.02
CA VAL A 397 12.75 -17.27 -15.92
C VAL A 397 13.86 -17.56 -14.91
N LEU A 398 13.52 -18.09 -13.74
CA LEU A 398 14.51 -18.42 -12.70
C LEU A 398 15.55 -19.47 -13.17
N HIS A 399 15.12 -20.51 -13.88
CA HIS A 399 16.06 -21.49 -14.46
C HIS A 399 16.87 -20.92 -15.62
N GLU A 400 16.35 -19.95 -16.38
CA GLU A 400 17.14 -19.24 -17.38
C GLU A 400 18.23 -18.38 -16.71
N ASP A 401 17.89 -17.69 -15.61
CA ASP A 401 18.84 -16.91 -14.80
C ASP A 401 19.91 -17.80 -14.14
N GLU A 402 19.57 -19.04 -13.79
CA GLU A 402 20.50 -20.08 -13.32
C GLU A 402 21.40 -20.63 -14.45
N GLY A 403 21.05 -20.36 -15.72
CA GLY A 403 21.76 -20.87 -16.90
C GLY A 403 21.23 -22.20 -17.45
N ASP A 404 20.21 -22.82 -16.84
CA ASP A 404 19.53 -24.03 -17.32
C ASP A 404 18.47 -23.68 -18.39
N ARG A 405 18.96 -23.26 -19.57
CA ARG A 405 18.11 -22.89 -20.71
C ARG A 405 17.19 -24.02 -21.15
N ALA A 406 17.66 -25.27 -21.12
CA ALA A 406 16.87 -26.42 -21.56
C ALA A 406 15.64 -26.63 -20.67
N ARG A 407 15.81 -26.48 -19.34
CA ARG A 407 14.68 -26.54 -18.41
C ARG A 407 13.77 -25.33 -18.53
N ALA A 408 14.32 -24.14 -18.71
CA ALA A 408 13.53 -22.92 -18.95
C ALA A 408 12.61 -23.06 -20.17
N GLU A 409 13.13 -23.56 -21.31
CA GLU A 409 12.36 -23.79 -22.53
C GLU A 409 11.25 -24.83 -22.33
N ARG A 410 11.53 -25.94 -21.63
CA ARG A 410 10.52 -26.95 -21.29
C ARG A 410 9.39 -26.36 -20.44
N LEU A 411 9.73 -25.56 -19.44
CA LEU A 411 8.74 -24.92 -18.56
C LEU A 411 7.92 -23.85 -19.30
N ARG A 412 8.53 -23.07 -20.19
CA ARG A 412 7.82 -22.13 -21.10
C ARG A 412 6.83 -22.88 -21.99
N ALA A 413 7.27 -23.96 -22.63
CA ALA A 413 6.41 -24.78 -23.48
C ALA A 413 5.24 -25.37 -22.70
N ALA A 414 5.50 -25.90 -21.50
CA ALA A 414 4.46 -26.40 -20.59
C ALA A 414 3.47 -25.27 -20.20
N GLY A 415 3.96 -24.08 -19.85
CA GLY A 415 3.13 -22.93 -19.50
C GLY A 415 2.25 -22.43 -20.67
N LEU A 416 2.76 -22.50 -21.90
CA LEU A 416 2.00 -22.18 -23.12
C LEU A 416 0.92 -23.24 -23.43
N ALA A 417 1.17 -24.51 -23.10
CA ALA A 417 0.21 -25.59 -23.27
C ALA A 417 -0.95 -25.55 -22.25
N VAL A 418 -0.81 -24.85 -21.12
CA VAL A 418 -1.88 -24.71 -20.13
C VAL A 418 -3.02 -23.80 -20.65
N PRO A 419 -4.28 -24.29 -20.72
CA PRO A 419 -5.38 -23.54 -21.33
C PRO A 419 -5.79 -22.32 -20.51
N ARG A 420 -6.02 -21.18 -21.19
CA ARG A 420 -6.52 -19.95 -20.55
C ARG A 420 -8.02 -20.05 -20.30
N ARG A 421 -8.43 -20.19 -19.03
CA ARG A 421 -9.85 -20.23 -18.62
C ARG A 421 -10.24 -18.96 -17.86
N ALA A 422 -11.15 -18.17 -18.44
CA ALA A 422 -11.60 -16.92 -17.80
C ALA A 422 -12.23 -17.16 -16.41
N ARG A 423 -12.87 -18.32 -16.20
CA ARG A 423 -13.48 -18.72 -14.92
C ARG A 423 -12.46 -18.83 -13.78
N ASP A 424 -11.21 -19.18 -14.08
CA ASP A 424 -10.18 -19.36 -13.05
C ASP A 424 -9.78 -18.02 -12.43
N ARG A 425 -9.71 -16.94 -13.22
CA ARG A 425 -9.50 -15.57 -12.72
C ARG A 425 -10.59 -15.14 -11.73
N TRP A 426 -11.84 -15.47 -12.03
CA TRP A 426 -12.96 -15.17 -11.12
C TRP A 426 -12.89 -15.98 -9.82
N ARG A 427 -12.37 -17.21 -9.88
CA ARG A 427 -12.17 -18.04 -8.69
C ARG A 427 -11.01 -17.51 -7.85
N LEU A 428 -9.89 -17.14 -8.46
CA LEU A 428 -8.77 -16.49 -7.79
C LEU A 428 -9.22 -15.18 -7.12
N ALA A 429 -9.98 -14.32 -7.82
CA ALA A 429 -10.56 -13.11 -7.24
C ALA A 429 -11.57 -13.39 -6.08
N ARG A 430 -12.15 -14.59 -5.99
CA ARG A 430 -12.91 -15.01 -4.80
C ARG A 430 -11.99 -15.43 -3.65
N GLN A 431 -10.87 -16.08 -3.94
CA GLN A 431 -9.87 -16.44 -2.92
C GLN A 431 -9.24 -15.20 -2.28
N TYR A 432 -8.83 -14.21 -3.10
CA TYR A 432 -8.40 -12.89 -2.62
C TYR A 432 -9.43 -12.28 -1.65
N ARG A 433 -10.70 -12.20 -2.07
CA ARG A 433 -11.78 -11.67 -1.22
C ARG A 433 -11.99 -12.48 0.06
N SER A 434 -11.84 -13.81 0.03
CA SER A 434 -11.95 -14.61 1.25
C SER A 434 -10.80 -14.38 2.23
N ALA A 435 -9.60 -14.11 1.71
CA ALA A 435 -8.41 -13.75 2.49
C ALA A 435 -8.42 -12.28 2.96
N GLY A 436 -9.45 -11.50 2.63
CA GLY A 436 -9.52 -10.07 2.96
C GLY A 436 -8.64 -9.18 2.09
N LEU A 437 -8.03 -9.73 1.05
CA LEU A 437 -7.20 -9.02 0.08
C LEU A 437 -8.03 -8.47 -1.08
N ARG A 438 -7.58 -7.36 -1.67
CA ARG A 438 -8.24 -6.71 -2.80
C ARG A 438 -7.43 -6.90 -4.08
N ARG A 439 -7.91 -7.78 -4.97
CA ARG A 439 -7.53 -7.79 -6.38
C ARG A 439 -8.73 -7.96 -7.29
N ARG A 440 -8.79 -7.17 -8.35
CA ARG A 440 -9.81 -7.26 -9.40
C ARG A 440 -9.39 -8.28 -10.46
N ALA A 441 -10.38 -8.93 -11.07
CA ALA A 441 -10.11 -9.88 -12.17
C ALA A 441 -9.42 -9.21 -13.37
N SER A 442 -9.62 -7.91 -13.57
CA SER A 442 -8.93 -7.11 -14.59
C SER A 442 -7.45 -6.88 -14.28
N GLU A 443 -7.09 -6.72 -13.01
CA GLU A 443 -5.69 -6.58 -12.57
C GLU A 443 -4.95 -7.90 -12.79
N LEU A 444 -5.57 -9.03 -12.41
CA LEU A 444 -5.05 -10.36 -12.68
C LEU A 444 -4.89 -10.63 -14.19
N ALA A 445 -5.79 -10.09 -15.03
CA ALA A 445 -5.68 -10.21 -16.47
C ALA A 445 -4.49 -9.43 -17.05
N LEU A 446 -4.16 -8.27 -16.46
CA LEU A 446 -3.03 -7.46 -16.87
C LEU A 446 -1.72 -8.16 -16.50
N LEU A 447 -1.64 -8.68 -15.26
CA LEU A 447 -0.49 -9.45 -14.79
C LEU A 447 -0.22 -10.66 -15.68
N ASP A 448 -1.25 -11.44 -16.03
CA ASP A 448 -1.07 -12.61 -16.90
C ASP A 448 -0.50 -12.27 -18.29
N ARG A 449 -0.80 -11.07 -18.80
CA ARG A 449 -0.20 -10.57 -20.04
C ARG A 449 1.24 -10.12 -19.82
N MET A 450 1.51 -9.38 -18.75
CA MET A 450 2.86 -8.89 -18.43
C MET A 450 3.84 -10.05 -18.24
N VAL A 451 3.45 -11.10 -17.51
CA VAL A 451 4.30 -12.27 -17.32
C VAL A 451 4.56 -13.00 -18.62
N ALA A 452 3.54 -13.15 -19.47
CA ALA A 452 3.72 -13.76 -20.79
C ALA A 452 4.67 -12.95 -21.68
N ILE A 453 4.60 -11.62 -21.64
CA ILE A 453 5.48 -10.72 -22.41
C ILE A 453 6.91 -10.77 -21.86
N ASN A 454 7.07 -10.70 -20.54
CA ASN A 454 8.38 -10.67 -19.87
C ASN A 454 9.07 -12.04 -19.87
N SER A 455 8.33 -13.13 -20.13
CA SER A 455 8.89 -14.49 -20.23
C SER A 455 9.57 -14.80 -21.58
N GLY A 456 9.63 -13.85 -22.52
CA GLY A 456 10.48 -13.95 -23.71
C GLY A 456 11.98 -13.91 -23.34
N PRO A 457 12.90 -14.23 -24.27
CA PRO A 457 14.33 -14.18 -24.00
C PRO A 457 14.74 -12.75 -23.64
N LEU A 458 14.94 -12.49 -22.34
CA LEU A 458 15.49 -11.24 -21.86
C LEU A 458 16.95 -11.23 -22.29
N ARG A 459 17.29 -10.36 -23.25
CA ARG A 459 18.71 -10.08 -23.53
C ARG A 459 19.28 -9.49 -22.24
N ALA A 460 20.20 -10.23 -21.60
CA ALA A 460 21.06 -9.71 -20.57
C ALA A 460 22.01 -8.66 -21.19
N ALA A 461 21.49 -7.48 -21.52
CA ALA A 461 22.34 -6.31 -21.63
C ALA A 461 23.00 -6.13 -20.26
N SER A 462 24.32 -5.99 -20.22
CA SER A 462 25.03 -5.72 -18.97
C SER A 462 24.34 -4.53 -18.27
N ARG A 463 23.68 -4.80 -17.15
CA ARG A 463 22.94 -3.80 -16.37
C ARG A 463 23.85 -2.75 -15.73
N PHE A 464 25.16 -2.92 -15.86
CA PHE A 464 26.17 -1.95 -15.47
C PHE A 464 26.82 -1.26 -16.68
N ALA A 465 26.20 -1.35 -17.86
CA ALA A 465 26.58 -0.56 -19.02
C ALA A 465 25.85 0.81 -19.01
N PRO A 466 26.47 1.86 -19.58
CA PRO A 466 25.80 3.12 -19.86
C PRO A 466 24.55 2.92 -20.70
N VAL A 467 23.52 3.73 -20.46
CA VAL A 467 22.25 3.74 -21.22
C VAL A 467 21.95 5.15 -21.72
N ASP A 468 21.13 5.27 -22.76
CA ASP A 468 20.76 6.59 -23.28
C ASP A 468 19.56 7.21 -22.53
N ALA A 469 18.79 6.37 -21.83
CA ALA A 469 17.64 6.78 -21.02
C ALA A 469 17.47 5.88 -19.78
N PRO A 470 17.00 6.41 -18.64
CA PRO A 470 16.70 5.63 -17.45
C PRO A 470 15.64 4.56 -17.71
N GLY A 471 15.94 3.30 -17.37
CA GLY A 471 15.06 2.13 -17.57
C GLY A 471 14.06 1.87 -16.44
N ILE A 472 13.62 2.91 -15.72
CA ILE A 472 12.85 2.75 -14.47
C ILE A 472 11.42 2.25 -14.75
N THR A 473 11.07 1.08 -14.20
CA THR A 473 9.73 0.50 -14.32
C THR A 473 8.87 0.79 -13.09
N VAL A 474 7.86 1.65 -13.25
CA VAL A 474 6.92 2.02 -12.17
C VAL A 474 5.63 1.19 -12.13
N ALA A 475 5.53 0.13 -12.93
CA ALA A 475 4.31 -0.67 -13.05
C ALA A 475 3.95 -1.42 -11.77
N GLY A 476 4.99 -1.86 -11.02
CA GLY A 476 4.84 -2.45 -9.69
C GLY A 476 4.77 -1.42 -8.55
N TRP A 477 4.95 -0.13 -8.85
CA TRP A 477 4.94 0.90 -7.82
C TRP A 477 3.51 1.28 -7.46
N PRO A 478 3.20 1.41 -6.16
CA PRO A 478 1.93 1.94 -5.69
C PRO A 478 1.74 3.39 -6.14
N ALA A 479 0.49 3.84 -6.21
CA ALA A 479 0.19 5.24 -6.53
C ALA A 479 0.72 6.15 -5.41
N SER A 480 1.78 6.91 -5.68
CA SER A 480 2.44 7.80 -4.70
C SER A 480 3.01 9.04 -5.40
N ARG A 481 3.38 10.06 -4.61
CA ARG A 481 4.04 11.26 -5.14
C ARG A 481 5.35 10.91 -5.84
N ALA A 482 6.15 10.01 -5.26
CA ALA A 482 7.40 9.55 -5.87
C ALA A 482 7.14 8.91 -7.23
N ARG A 483 6.15 8.01 -7.34
CA ARG A 483 5.75 7.40 -8.62
C ARG A 483 5.33 8.45 -9.66
N ASP A 484 4.52 9.43 -9.26
CA ASP A 484 4.06 10.48 -10.17
C ASP A 484 5.21 11.38 -10.65
N LEU A 485 6.16 11.70 -9.75
CA LEU A 485 7.39 12.42 -10.10
C LEU A 485 8.24 11.62 -11.08
N THR A 486 8.46 10.33 -10.82
CA THR A 486 9.20 9.43 -11.73
C THR A 486 8.54 9.34 -13.09
N LEU A 487 7.21 9.14 -13.16
CA LEU A 487 6.47 9.12 -14.44
C LEU A 487 6.61 10.43 -15.22
N ARG A 488 6.51 11.57 -14.52
CA ARG A 488 6.71 12.89 -15.14
C ARG A 488 8.15 13.05 -15.61
N ALA A 489 9.12 12.61 -14.82
CA ALA A 489 10.53 12.71 -15.14
C ALA A 489 10.91 11.89 -16.38
N LEU A 490 10.47 10.64 -16.46
CA LEU A 490 10.67 9.78 -17.63
C LEU A 490 10.06 10.41 -18.89
N ARG A 491 8.90 11.07 -18.76
CA ARG A 491 8.31 11.86 -19.85
C ARG A 491 9.16 13.08 -20.22
N GLN A 492 9.67 13.85 -19.25
CA GLN A 492 10.56 14.98 -19.55
C GLN A 492 11.86 14.52 -20.23
N TRP A 493 12.40 13.37 -19.81
CA TRP A 493 13.59 12.78 -20.42
C TRP A 493 13.35 12.43 -21.89
N ALA A 494 12.22 11.76 -22.18
CA ALA A 494 11.82 11.43 -23.55
C ALA A 494 11.60 12.66 -24.45
N LEU A 495 11.24 13.81 -23.84
CA LEU A 495 11.10 15.10 -24.52
C LEU A 495 12.44 15.87 -24.65
N GLY A 496 13.56 15.29 -24.26
CA GLY A 496 14.89 15.91 -24.31
C GLY A 496 15.17 16.93 -23.19
N ARG A 497 14.25 17.13 -22.25
CA ARG A 497 14.38 18.07 -21.12
C ARG A 497 15.08 17.39 -19.93
N LYS A 498 16.34 17.03 -20.14
CA LYS A 498 17.13 16.18 -19.21
C LYS A 498 17.30 16.81 -17.83
N ASP A 499 17.57 18.12 -17.74
CA ASP A 499 17.75 18.80 -16.45
C ASP A 499 16.49 18.73 -15.58
N LYS A 500 15.31 18.94 -16.18
CA LYS A 500 14.04 18.84 -15.45
C LYS A 500 13.71 17.40 -15.07
N ALA A 501 14.09 16.44 -15.90
CA ALA A 501 13.93 15.02 -15.58
C ALA A 501 14.83 14.62 -14.41
N GLU A 502 16.08 15.06 -14.38
CA GLU A 502 17.02 14.87 -13.27
C GLU A 502 16.44 15.45 -11.97
N GLU A 503 16.01 16.71 -11.96
CA GLU A 503 15.42 17.36 -10.78
C GLU A 503 14.24 16.55 -10.20
N LEU A 504 13.34 16.07 -11.06
CA LEU A 504 12.17 15.29 -10.65
C LEU A 504 12.54 13.89 -10.13
N LEU A 505 13.54 13.22 -10.72
CA LEU A 505 14.01 11.91 -10.26
C LEU A 505 14.73 12.02 -8.91
N LEU A 506 15.53 13.07 -8.70
CA LEU A 506 16.17 13.33 -7.41
C LEU A 506 15.12 13.59 -6.31
N GLN A 507 14.10 14.41 -6.58
CA GLN A 507 12.98 14.59 -5.65
C GLN A 507 12.23 13.29 -5.37
N ALA A 508 12.05 12.43 -6.38
CA ALA A 508 11.45 11.12 -6.18
C ALA A 508 12.31 10.24 -5.27
N ALA A 509 13.62 10.17 -5.52
CA ALA A 509 14.56 9.41 -4.70
C ALA A 509 14.60 9.90 -3.24
N GLU A 510 14.57 11.21 -3.00
CA GLU A 510 14.49 11.79 -1.66
C GLU A 510 13.22 11.38 -0.91
N LEU A 511 12.06 11.42 -1.57
CA LEU A 511 10.80 10.97 -0.97
C LEU A 511 10.82 9.47 -0.65
N LEU A 512 11.42 8.66 -1.51
CA LEU A 512 11.58 7.22 -1.30
C LEU A 512 12.51 6.96 -0.10
N ARG A 513 13.65 7.66 0.01
CA ARG A 513 14.55 7.59 1.18
C ARG A 513 13.85 8.01 2.47
N ALA A 514 13.11 9.12 2.45
CA ALA A 514 12.34 9.60 3.61
C ALA A 514 11.25 8.61 4.04
N SER A 515 10.83 7.71 3.15
CA SER A 515 9.84 6.65 3.42
C SER A 515 10.46 5.30 3.74
N ASP A 516 11.78 5.25 3.87
CA ASP A 516 12.55 4.01 4.04
C ASP A 516 12.37 3.00 2.88
N GLN A 517 11.94 3.46 1.69
CA GLN A 517 11.85 2.65 0.47
C GLN A 517 13.20 2.65 -0.26
N LEU A 518 14.22 2.19 0.44
CA LEU A 518 15.61 2.30 0.00
C LEU A 518 15.88 1.54 -1.30
N HIS A 519 15.29 0.36 -1.52
CA HIS A 519 15.47 -0.40 -2.77
C HIS A 519 14.98 0.39 -4.00
N THR A 520 13.81 1.02 -3.91
CA THR A 520 13.27 1.87 -4.99
C THR A 520 14.12 3.12 -5.21
N ALA A 521 14.62 3.74 -4.13
CA ALA A 521 15.50 4.89 -4.22
C ALA A 521 16.84 4.54 -4.89
N PHE A 522 17.38 3.36 -4.56
CA PHE A 522 18.56 2.79 -5.18
C PHE A 522 18.37 2.66 -6.71
N ASP A 523 17.28 2.04 -7.17
CA ASP A 523 17.03 1.82 -8.59
C ASP A 523 16.91 3.14 -9.36
N VAL A 524 16.24 4.15 -8.78
CA VAL A 524 16.13 5.48 -9.38
C VAL A 524 17.51 6.12 -9.58
N LEU A 525 18.35 6.10 -8.54
CA LEU A 525 19.68 6.72 -8.58
C LEU A 525 20.64 5.96 -9.48
N LEU A 526 20.58 4.63 -9.49
CA LEU A 526 21.35 3.78 -10.40
C LEU A 526 21.03 4.09 -11.86
N GLU A 527 19.75 4.05 -12.24
CA GLU A 527 19.32 4.27 -13.62
C GLU A 527 19.58 5.71 -14.09
N LEU A 528 19.38 6.69 -13.22
CA LEU A 528 19.74 8.08 -13.50
C LEU A 528 21.24 8.22 -13.72
N GLY A 529 22.06 7.65 -12.83
CA GLY A 529 23.52 7.69 -12.92
C GLY A 529 24.03 7.05 -14.21
N ARG A 530 23.53 5.85 -14.57
CA ARG A 530 23.86 5.16 -15.83
C ARG A 530 23.51 5.98 -17.06
N ALA A 531 22.37 6.68 -17.04
CA ALA A 531 21.93 7.52 -18.14
C ALA A 531 22.76 8.81 -18.30
N GLN A 532 23.48 9.21 -17.25
CA GLN A 532 24.29 10.42 -17.21
C GLN A 532 25.78 10.19 -17.52
N ILE A 533 26.30 8.96 -17.47
CA ILE A 533 27.75 8.65 -17.61
C ILE A 533 28.42 9.43 -18.75
N ARG A 534 27.79 9.46 -19.93
CA ARG A 534 28.37 10.10 -21.13
C ARG A 534 28.09 11.60 -21.25
N THR A 535 26.99 12.08 -20.67
CA THR A 535 26.50 13.45 -20.89
C THR A 535 26.74 14.38 -19.71
N HIS A 536 26.79 13.84 -18.50
CA HIS A 536 26.98 14.59 -17.25
C HIS A 536 27.76 13.71 -16.24
N PRO A 537 29.08 13.47 -16.44
CA PRO A 537 29.87 12.57 -15.59
C PRO A 537 29.85 12.92 -14.11
N ALA A 538 29.85 14.21 -13.75
CA ALA A 538 29.74 14.66 -12.37
C ALA A 538 28.40 14.26 -11.71
N GLY A 539 27.28 14.46 -12.40
CA GLY A 539 25.98 13.99 -11.95
C GLY A 539 25.93 12.46 -11.82
N ALA A 540 26.50 11.75 -12.80
CA ALA A 540 26.59 10.29 -12.76
C ALA A 540 27.34 9.80 -11.52
N PHE A 541 28.52 10.39 -11.23
CA PHE A 541 29.32 10.01 -10.07
C PHE A 541 28.56 10.22 -8.76
N ARG A 542 27.91 11.38 -8.57
CA ARG A 542 27.11 11.66 -7.37
C ARG A 542 25.98 10.64 -7.19
N ASN A 543 25.22 10.39 -8.26
CA ASN A 543 24.04 9.52 -8.20
C ASN A 543 24.42 8.05 -7.99
N LEU A 544 25.47 7.56 -8.67
CA LEU A 544 25.97 6.20 -8.49
C LEU A 544 26.62 6.00 -7.11
N SER A 545 27.30 7.02 -6.57
CA SER A 545 27.84 6.97 -5.19
C SER A 545 26.73 6.91 -4.16
N ALA A 546 25.69 7.74 -4.30
CA ALA A 546 24.51 7.68 -3.44
C ALA A 546 23.77 6.34 -3.56
N ALA A 547 23.71 5.74 -4.76
CA ALA A 547 23.20 4.39 -4.93
C ALA A 547 24.06 3.36 -4.17
N ALA A 548 25.39 3.45 -4.23
CA ALA A 548 26.29 2.56 -3.49
C ALA A 548 26.08 2.66 -1.97
N GLU A 549 25.91 3.87 -1.43
CA GLU A 549 25.60 4.07 0.00
C GLU A 549 24.26 3.43 0.40
N ILE A 550 23.23 3.58 -0.42
CA ILE A 550 21.92 2.96 -0.16
C ILE A 550 22.04 1.43 -0.22
N TYR A 551 22.80 0.90 -1.19
CA TYR A 551 23.02 -0.54 -1.31
C TYR A 551 23.65 -1.12 -0.05
N GLU A 552 24.67 -0.45 0.49
CA GLU A 552 25.31 -0.87 1.73
C GLU A 552 24.35 -0.83 2.92
N THR A 553 23.55 0.24 3.02
CA THR A 553 22.52 0.34 4.06
C THR A 553 21.52 -0.82 3.96
N LEU A 554 21.13 -1.20 2.74
CA LEU A 554 20.24 -2.33 2.50
C LEU A 554 20.91 -3.68 2.82
N ARG A 555 22.19 -3.82 2.50
CA ARG A 555 23.01 -5.00 2.80
C ARG A 555 23.17 -5.21 4.31
N ASP A 556 23.36 -4.14 5.07
CA ASP A 556 23.46 -4.17 6.53
C ASP A 556 22.14 -4.61 7.20
N ARG A 557 21.00 -4.55 6.48
CA ARG A 557 19.71 -5.06 6.97
C ARG A 557 19.58 -6.58 6.88
N ILE A 558 20.40 -7.25 6.07
CA ILE A 558 20.43 -8.71 5.93
C ILE A 558 21.04 -9.29 7.21
N LEU A 559 20.31 -10.13 7.93
CA LEU A 559 20.73 -10.72 9.20
C LEU A 559 21.60 -11.97 9.01
N ASP A 560 21.33 -12.74 7.96
CA ASP A 560 22.09 -13.92 7.57
C ASP A 560 23.46 -13.51 6.98
N ASP A 561 24.55 -13.96 7.63
CA ASP A 561 25.91 -13.58 7.25
C ASP A 561 26.32 -14.18 5.89
N GLU A 562 25.88 -15.39 5.56
CA GLU A 562 26.20 -16.05 4.28
C GLU A 562 25.48 -15.34 3.13
N LEU A 563 24.19 -15.02 3.30
CA LEU A 563 23.43 -14.24 2.32
C LEU A 563 23.98 -12.82 2.18
N ARG A 564 24.45 -12.20 3.28
CA ARG A 564 25.11 -10.89 3.22
C ARG A 564 26.40 -10.94 2.41
N MET A 565 27.21 -12.00 2.56
CA MET A 565 28.39 -12.24 1.73
C MET A 565 28.03 -12.45 0.25
N GLN A 566 27.03 -13.30 -0.03
CA GLN A 566 26.57 -13.57 -1.41
C GLN A 566 26.02 -12.31 -2.10
N SER A 567 25.49 -11.35 -1.34
CA SER A 567 25.06 -10.04 -1.87
C SER A 567 26.21 -9.09 -2.25
N GLY A 568 27.49 -9.48 -2.12
CA GLY A 568 28.63 -8.64 -2.49
C GLY A 568 28.79 -8.39 -4.01
N GLY A 569 28.43 -9.36 -4.85
CA GLY A 569 28.68 -9.27 -6.30
C GLY A 569 28.06 -8.04 -7.01
N PRO A 570 26.80 -7.66 -6.74
CA PRO A 570 26.21 -6.47 -7.35
C PRO A 570 26.86 -5.14 -6.92
N ILE A 571 27.26 -4.98 -5.66
CA ILE A 571 27.95 -3.75 -5.21
C ILE A 571 29.34 -3.65 -5.82
N GLU A 572 30.07 -4.76 -5.94
CA GLU A 572 31.36 -4.77 -6.65
C GLU A 572 31.22 -4.26 -8.08
N ARG A 573 30.19 -4.68 -8.81
CA ARG A 573 29.93 -4.19 -10.19
C ARG A 573 29.61 -2.70 -10.23
N LEU A 574 28.89 -2.18 -9.23
CA LEU A 574 28.64 -0.74 -9.10
C LEU A 574 29.92 0.02 -8.79
N LEU A 575 30.76 -0.49 -7.89
CA LEU A 575 32.05 0.11 -7.55
C LEU A 575 33.01 0.08 -8.75
N VAL A 576 33.04 -1.01 -9.53
CA VAL A 576 33.79 -1.09 -10.79
C VAL A 576 33.30 -0.05 -11.79
N MET A 577 31.99 0.18 -11.89
CA MET A 577 31.44 1.24 -12.74
C MET A 577 31.88 2.63 -12.28
N LEU A 578 31.87 2.90 -10.97
CA LEU A 578 32.34 4.16 -10.38
C LEU A 578 33.84 4.38 -10.63
N VAL A 579 34.66 3.35 -10.41
CA VAL A 579 36.11 3.39 -10.71
C VAL A 579 36.35 3.63 -12.20
N GLY A 580 35.63 2.92 -13.06
CA GLY A 580 35.66 3.14 -14.51
C GLY A 580 35.33 4.59 -14.85
N LEU A 581 34.23 5.14 -14.33
CA LEU A 581 33.83 6.53 -14.52
C LEU A 581 34.93 7.52 -14.11
N LEU A 582 35.55 7.33 -12.94
CA LEU A 582 36.61 8.21 -12.44
C LEU A 582 37.88 8.13 -13.29
N LEU A 583 38.25 6.95 -13.79
CA LEU A 583 39.49 6.75 -14.53
C LEU A 583 39.37 7.07 -16.02
N THR A 584 38.21 6.80 -16.64
CA THR A 584 38.02 6.97 -18.09
C THR A 584 37.41 8.32 -18.45
N GLU A 585 36.52 8.88 -17.61
CA GLU A 585 35.87 10.17 -17.87
C GLU A 585 36.47 11.32 -17.06
N ALA A 586 37.58 11.08 -16.34
CA ALA A 586 38.35 12.10 -15.61
C ALA A 586 38.56 13.43 -16.37
N PRO A 587 38.92 13.44 -17.67
CA PRO A 587 39.11 14.69 -18.41
C PRO A 587 37.84 15.53 -18.58
N ARG A 588 36.66 14.90 -18.47
CA ARG A 588 35.34 15.53 -18.65
C ARG A 588 34.58 15.72 -17.34
N GLY A 589 35.06 15.09 -16.27
CA GLY A 589 34.53 15.25 -14.92
C GLY A 589 34.95 16.58 -14.34
N THR A 590 34.17 17.63 -14.61
CA THR A 590 34.35 18.95 -14.00
C THR A 590 33.00 19.45 -13.49
N GLY A 591 32.92 19.80 -12.20
CA GLY A 591 31.71 20.38 -11.61
C GLY A 591 31.48 19.98 -10.16
N PRO A 592 30.42 20.53 -9.53
CA PRO A 592 30.07 20.25 -8.14
C PRO A 592 29.89 18.75 -7.87
N GLY A 593 30.57 18.22 -6.85
CA GLY A 593 30.50 16.81 -6.46
C GLY A 593 31.39 15.85 -7.28
N TRP A 594 32.17 16.34 -8.25
CA TRP A 594 33.28 15.57 -8.79
C TRP A 594 34.49 15.64 -7.83
N PRO A 595 35.21 14.53 -7.58
CA PRO A 595 36.34 14.54 -6.68
C PRO A 595 37.52 15.34 -7.24
N ALA A 596 38.17 16.12 -6.39
CA ALA A 596 39.34 16.92 -6.77
C ALA A 596 40.54 16.05 -7.22
N ALA A 597 40.66 14.85 -6.66
CA ALA A 597 41.66 13.86 -7.04
C ALA A 597 40.96 12.53 -7.43
N PRO A 598 40.53 12.36 -8.70
CA PRO A 598 39.79 11.18 -9.14
C PRO A 598 40.52 9.85 -8.91
N GLY A 599 41.86 9.85 -9.06
CA GLY A 599 42.67 8.66 -8.78
C GLY A 599 42.67 8.25 -7.30
N ALA A 600 42.70 9.22 -6.38
CA ALA A 600 42.60 8.93 -4.95
C ALA A 600 41.20 8.44 -4.58
N ALA A 601 40.15 9.06 -5.12
CA ALA A 601 38.78 8.60 -4.93
C ALA A 601 38.56 7.18 -5.50
N ALA A 602 39.17 6.86 -6.64
CA ALA A 602 39.12 5.51 -7.21
C ALA A 602 39.84 4.49 -6.30
N PHE A 603 40.99 4.85 -5.73
CA PHE A 603 41.70 4.03 -4.74
C PHE A 603 40.83 3.77 -3.50
N ASP A 604 40.21 4.82 -2.93
CA ASP A 604 39.34 4.70 -1.75
C ASP A 604 38.15 3.76 -2.01
N LEU A 605 37.57 3.79 -3.21
CA LEU A 605 36.49 2.86 -3.61
C LEU A 605 36.97 1.40 -3.67
N VAL A 606 38.17 1.16 -4.19
CA VAL A 606 38.76 -0.18 -4.27
C VAL A 606 39.10 -0.71 -2.87
N GLU A 607 39.70 0.10 -2.02
CA GLU A 607 40.02 -0.29 -0.64
C GLU A 607 38.75 -0.55 0.19
N ARG A 608 37.67 0.22 -0.03
CA ARG A 608 36.36 -0.03 0.56
C ARG A 608 35.76 -1.37 0.13
N ALA A 609 35.87 -1.73 -1.14
CA ALA A 609 35.41 -3.03 -1.63
C ALA A 609 36.20 -4.20 -1.00
N ARG A 610 37.53 -4.04 -0.94
CA ARG A 610 38.46 -5.06 -0.44
C ARG A 610 38.35 -5.28 1.06
N SER A 611 38.41 -4.20 1.85
CA SER A 611 38.42 -4.26 3.32
C SER A 611 37.16 -4.95 3.85
N ARG A 612 36.02 -4.72 3.21
CA ARG A 612 34.76 -5.37 3.59
C ARG A 612 34.70 -6.86 3.29
N SER A 613 35.17 -7.25 2.11
CA SER A 613 35.26 -8.68 1.76
C SER A 613 36.18 -9.41 2.74
N LEU A 614 37.27 -8.77 3.17
CA LEU A 614 38.20 -9.32 4.15
C LEU A 614 37.60 -9.41 5.56
N LEU A 615 36.84 -8.39 6.02
CA LEU A 615 36.17 -8.45 7.33
C LEU A 615 35.19 -9.60 7.45
N GLU A 616 34.40 -9.81 6.41
CA GLU A 616 33.39 -10.88 6.41
C GLU A 616 34.04 -12.26 6.45
N LEU A 617 35.25 -12.39 5.91
CA LEU A 617 36.04 -13.62 5.96
C LEU A 617 36.79 -13.80 7.28
N LEU A 618 37.27 -12.73 7.91
CA LEU A 618 38.16 -12.79 9.08
C LEU A 618 37.42 -12.95 10.41
N GLY A 619 36.13 -12.66 10.47
CA GLY A 619 35.36 -12.71 11.71
C GLY A 619 35.71 -11.57 12.67
N THR A 620 34.75 -11.16 13.49
CA THR A 620 34.74 -9.88 14.23
C THR A 620 35.63 -9.81 15.48
N THR A 621 36.60 -10.70 15.65
CA THR A 621 37.43 -10.74 16.87
C THR A 621 38.69 -9.90 16.73
N VAL A 622 38.54 -8.59 16.89
CA VAL A 622 39.65 -7.68 17.21
C VAL A 622 39.73 -7.54 18.74
N PRO A 623 40.88 -7.79 19.38
CA PRO A 623 41.04 -7.55 20.81
C PRO A 623 40.99 -6.04 21.12
N PRO A 624 40.36 -5.62 22.23
CA PRO A 624 40.31 -4.21 22.61
C PRO A 624 41.70 -3.66 22.91
N ALA A 625 42.00 -2.47 22.40
CA ALA A 625 43.20 -1.74 22.77
C ALA A 625 43.15 -1.38 24.27
N GLY A 626 44.31 -1.38 24.94
CA GLY A 626 44.43 -1.27 26.41
C GLY A 626 43.96 0.04 27.06
N ALA A 627 43.30 0.95 26.31
CA ALA A 627 42.89 2.27 26.76
C ALA A 627 41.36 2.54 26.68
N VAL A 628 40.53 1.54 26.33
CA VAL A 628 39.07 1.70 26.33
C VAL A 628 38.51 1.51 27.77
N PRO A 629 37.60 2.38 28.25
CA PRO A 629 37.00 2.24 29.58
C PRO A 629 36.37 0.84 29.83
N PRO A 630 36.65 0.19 30.98
CA PRO A 630 36.20 -1.19 31.25
C PRO A 630 34.67 -1.37 31.27
N ASP A 631 33.93 -0.35 31.68
CA ASP A 631 32.47 -0.32 31.69
C ASP A 631 31.89 -0.36 30.27
N LEU A 632 32.47 0.40 29.33
CA LEU A 632 32.07 0.38 27.93
C LEU A 632 32.39 -0.96 27.25
N LEU A 633 33.54 -1.58 27.59
CA LEU A 633 33.88 -2.92 27.13
C LEU A 633 32.93 -3.99 27.69
N ALA A 634 32.51 -3.86 28.95
CA ALA A 634 31.52 -4.75 29.56
C ALA A 634 30.14 -4.61 28.88
N ASP A 635 29.74 -3.38 28.53
CA ASP A 635 28.53 -3.11 27.75
C ASP A 635 28.57 -3.76 26.36
N GLU A 636 29.67 -3.60 25.63
CA GLU A 636 29.84 -4.24 24.32
C GLU A 636 29.85 -5.77 24.43
N ALA A 637 30.56 -6.33 25.42
CA ALA A 637 30.59 -7.77 25.66
C ALA A 637 29.20 -8.35 25.95
N ARG A 638 28.37 -7.64 26.75
CA ARG A 638 26.98 -8.02 26.99
C ARG A 638 26.15 -8.00 25.72
N ALA A 639 26.26 -6.94 24.91
CA ALA A 639 25.55 -6.84 23.64
C ALA A 639 25.98 -7.92 22.63
N ARG A 640 27.28 -8.23 22.54
CA ARG A 640 27.80 -9.34 21.71
C ARG A 640 27.27 -10.69 22.18
N ALA A 641 27.22 -10.94 23.49
CA ALA A 641 26.66 -12.16 24.05
C ALA A 641 25.16 -12.30 23.74
N GLU A 642 24.40 -11.21 23.78
CA GLU A 642 22.99 -11.21 23.39
C GLU A 642 22.80 -11.52 21.90
N VAL A 643 23.59 -10.90 21.01
CA VAL A 643 23.58 -11.21 19.57
C VAL A 643 23.90 -12.68 19.33
N ALA A 644 24.93 -13.22 19.98
CA ALA A 644 25.30 -14.64 19.86
C ALA A 644 24.18 -15.57 20.33
N ALA A 645 23.54 -15.27 21.46
CA ALA A 645 22.40 -16.04 21.97
C ALA A 645 21.18 -15.99 21.02
N ARG A 646 20.96 -14.86 20.35
CA ARG A 646 19.84 -14.67 19.40
C ARG A 646 20.11 -15.28 18.03
N ARG A 647 21.38 -15.44 17.62
CA ARG A 647 21.81 -16.09 16.37
C ARG A 647 21.79 -17.62 16.42
N ALA A 648 21.66 -18.22 17.60
CA ALA A 648 21.61 -19.67 17.72
C ALA A 648 20.52 -20.27 16.79
N PRO A 649 20.79 -21.41 16.11
CA PRO A 649 19.87 -21.99 15.15
C PRO A 649 18.48 -22.18 15.77
N ARG A 650 17.46 -21.67 15.11
CA ARG A 650 16.05 -21.87 15.50
C ARG A 650 15.34 -22.71 14.46
N PRO A 651 14.43 -23.60 14.87
CA PRO A 651 13.56 -24.27 13.93
C PRO A 651 12.69 -23.23 13.21
N ALA A 652 12.59 -23.34 11.89
CA ALA A 652 11.67 -22.53 11.09
C ALA A 652 10.22 -22.79 11.53
N GLY A 653 9.39 -21.75 11.60
CA GLY A 653 8.00 -21.88 12.01
C GLY A 653 7.43 -20.70 12.81
N ASP A 654 6.45 -20.99 13.66
CA ASP A 654 5.73 -19.99 14.45
C ASP A 654 6.70 -19.20 15.34
N GLY A 655 6.68 -17.86 15.22
CA GLY A 655 7.53 -16.95 15.98
C GLY A 655 8.91 -16.66 15.38
N GLU A 656 9.22 -17.19 14.18
CA GLU A 656 10.48 -16.92 13.48
C GLU A 656 10.68 -15.42 13.17
N GLU A 657 9.63 -14.73 12.73
CA GLU A 657 9.69 -13.27 12.48
C GLU A 657 10.06 -12.50 13.76
N ASP A 658 9.41 -12.79 14.89
CA ASP A 658 9.67 -12.09 16.16
C ASP A 658 11.09 -12.37 16.67
N ALA A 659 11.59 -13.58 16.45
CA ALA A 659 12.96 -13.97 16.71
C ALA A 659 13.98 -13.14 15.90
N LEU A 660 13.71 -12.92 14.61
CA LEU A 660 14.56 -12.11 13.72
C LEU A 660 14.53 -10.63 14.11
N ARG A 661 13.34 -10.10 14.44
CA ARG A 661 13.22 -8.73 14.98
C ARG A 661 14.03 -8.54 16.27
N ALA A 662 13.94 -9.50 17.19
CA ALA A 662 14.73 -9.46 18.42
C ALA A 662 16.25 -9.54 18.16
N LEU A 663 16.68 -10.28 17.14
CA LEU A 663 18.08 -10.27 16.70
C LEU A 663 18.49 -8.89 16.16
N ARG A 664 17.63 -8.24 15.37
CA ARG A 664 17.89 -6.87 14.88
C ARG A 664 17.98 -5.86 16.02
N ASP A 665 17.13 -6.00 17.05
CA ASP A 665 17.18 -5.14 18.24
C ASP A 665 18.49 -5.32 19.02
N ALA A 666 18.96 -6.57 19.15
CA ALA A 666 20.26 -6.87 19.74
C ALA A 666 21.42 -6.27 18.92
N LEU A 667 21.38 -6.37 17.59
CA LEU A 667 22.39 -5.75 16.70
C LEU A 667 22.41 -4.22 16.81
N ARG A 668 21.24 -3.58 16.89
CA ARG A 668 21.15 -2.12 17.12
C ARG A 668 21.74 -1.73 18.48
N SER A 669 21.51 -2.53 19.51
CA SER A 669 22.08 -2.32 20.84
C SER A 669 23.60 -2.48 20.84
N LEU A 670 24.13 -3.45 20.09
CA LEU A 670 25.57 -3.61 19.88
C LEU A 670 26.18 -2.41 19.15
N ALA A 671 25.56 -1.95 18.06
CA ALA A 671 26.02 -0.76 17.33
C ALA A 671 26.06 0.49 18.21
N ALA A 672 25.04 0.70 19.05
CA ALA A 672 25.00 1.81 20.00
C ALA A 672 26.07 1.70 21.10
N ALA A 673 26.40 0.49 21.56
CA ALA A 673 27.52 0.29 22.49
C ALA A 673 28.87 0.64 21.83
N GLN A 674 29.07 0.23 20.58
CA GLN A 674 30.27 0.53 19.80
C GLN A 674 30.42 2.02 19.50
N GLU A 675 29.34 2.73 19.19
CA GLU A 675 29.36 4.19 19.00
C GLU A 675 29.78 4.92 20.28
N ARG A 676 29.33 4.45 21.45
CA ARG A 676 29.78 5.00 22.74
C ARG A 676 31.28 4.77 22.97
N ILE A 677 31.82 3.61 22.58
CA ILE A 677 33.26 3.33 22.63
C ILE A 677 34.04 4.26 21.70
N ALA A 678 33.59 4.41 20.45
CA ALA A 678 34.23 5.29 19.48
C ALA A 678 34.27 6.76 19.95
N ALA A 679 33.21 7.21 20.64
CA ALA A 679 33.13 8.57 21.16
C ALA A 679 33.96 8.83 22.44
N ALA A 680 34.48 7.80 23.11
CA ALA A 680 35.11 7.94 24.42
C ALA A 680 36.57 8.44 24.36
N ALA A 681 37.34 8.07 23.32
CA ALA A 681 38.72 8.52 23.07
C ALA A 681 39.25 8.01 21.71
N VAL A 682 40.38 8.55 21.24
CA VAL A 682 41.08 8.11 20.01
C VAL A 682 41.38 6.60 19.98
N PRO A 683 41.86 5.94 21.06
CA PRO A 683 42.03 4.48 21.06
C PRO A 683 40.72 3.70 20.93
N GLY A 684 39.59 4.28 21.35
CA GLY A 684 38.26 3.70 21.16
C GLY A 684 37.80 3.80 19.70
N GLU A 685 38.07 4.92 19.04
CA GLU A 685 37.83 5.08 17.61
C GLU A 685 38.64 4.09 16.77
N GLU A 686 39.93 3.92 17.07
CA GLU A 686 40.81 2.95 16.40
C GLU A 686 40.31 1.51 16.60
N TYR A 687 40.00 1.12 17.84
CA TYR A 687 39.46 -0.20 18.14
C TYR A 687 38.16 -0.47 17.36
N ILE A 688 37.23 0.48 17.36
CA ILE A 688 35.95 0.31 16.66
C ILE A 688 36.16 0.32 15.14
N SER A 689 37.03 1.17 14.61
CA SER A 689 37.43 1.21 13.21
C SER A 689 37.98 -0.14 12.75
N LEU A 690 38.87 -0.76 13.53
CA LEU A 690 39.38 -2.11 13.26
C LEU A 690 38.29 -3.18 13.37
N SER A 691 37.44 -3.12 14.40
CA SER A 691 36.36 -4.08 14.61
C SER A 691 35.29 -4.04 13.50
N ARG A 692 35.09 -2.87 12.89
CA ARG A 692 34.21 -2.62 11.73
C ARG A 692 34.95 -2.72 10.39
N GLY A 693 36.27 -2.97 10.42
CA GLY A 693 37.25 -2.83 9.34
C GLY A 693 36.97 -1.69 8.38
N THR A 694 36.81 -0.50 8.93
CA THR A 694 36.80 0.72 8.13
C THR A 694 38.09 0.77 7.30
N PRO A 695 38.00 0.89 5.96
CA PRO A 695 39.17 0.90 5.09
C PRO A 695 40.06 2.13 5.38
N LEU A 696 41.37 1.97 5.25
CA LEU A 696 42.28 3.11 5.23
C LEU A 696 42.09 3.90 3.94
N THR A 697 42.05 5.22 4.06
CA THR A 697 42.00 6.15 2.94
C THR A 697 43.35 6.23 2.22
N PHE A 698 43.36 6.70 0.98
CA PHE A 698 44.57 6.98 0.22
C PHE A 698 45.55 7.86 0.99
N THR A 699 45.06 8.86 1.72
CA THR A 699 45.92 9.77 2.51
C THR A 699 46.60 9.04 3.66
N GLU A 700 45.89 8.17 4.36
CA GLU A 700 46.41 7.37 5.47
C GLU A 700 47.42 6.34 4.98
N VAL A 701 47.10 5.58 3.91
CA VAL A 701 48.04 4.65 3.29
C VAL A 701 49.30 5.38 2.81
N ARG A 702 49.14 6.54 2.16
CA ARG A 702 50.28 7.35 1.71
C ARG A 702 51.12 7.84 2.89
N ALA A 703 50.52 8.17 4.04
CA ALA A 703 51.24 8.58 5.23
C ALA A 703 52.02 7.41 5.84
N LEU A 704 51.42 6.21 5.93
CA LEU A 704 52.06 4.99 6.43
C LEU A 704 53.23 4.52 5.57
N LEU A 705 53.14 4.73 4.25
CA LEU A 705 54.20 4.36 3.30
C LEU A 705 55.34 5.40 3.22
N ARG A 706 55.30 6.49 3.98
CA ARG A 706 56.42 7.44 4.04
C ARG A 706 57.55 6.88 4.89
N PRO A 707 58.82 6.95 4.43
CA PRO A 707 59.98 6.39 5.14
C PRO A 707 60.14 6.87 6.59
N GLU A 708 59.68 8.08 6.88
CA GLU A 708 59.82 8.74 8.19
C GLU A 708 58.84 8.22 9.25
N ALA A 709 57.81 7.46 8.88
CA ALA A 709 56.82 6.90 9.82
C ALA A 709 57.19 5.51 10.37
N THR A 710 58.35 4.97 10.00
CA THR A 710 58.86 3.64 10.43
C THR A 710 60.17 3.72 11.22
N ALA A 711 60.61 4.93 11.59
CA ALA A 711 61.67 5.16 12.57
C ALA A 711 61.04 5.51 13.93
#